data_AF-A0AAX6I2V5-F1
#
_entry.id   AF-A0AAX6I2V5-F1
#
_cell.length_a   1.000
_cell.length_b   1.000
_cell.length_c   1.000
_cell.angle_alpha   90.00
_cell.angle_beta   90.00
_cell.angle_gamma   90.00
#
_symmetry.space_group_name_H-M   'P 1'
#
loop_
_entity.id
_entity.type
_entity.pdbx_description
1 polymer ?
#
loop_
_entity_poly.entity_id
_entity_poly.type
_entity_poly.pdbx_seq_one_letter_code
_entity_poly.pdbx_strand_id
1 'polypeptide(L)'
;MYVHNNIFFSFAVDADLGLVSKQHSSNATLGGAEHRGNTVPLPSSSAKVSREASRTTSGEPDVQNSTKAKDIGVVAESNSSAIAEAQIADTEQATYASANNDLKGTKAYQEADVPGLYNLAMAIIDYRGHRIVAQSIIPGILQGDKSDSLLYGSVDNGKKICWNESFHSKVLEAAKRLHLKEHTVLDGSGNAVKLAAPVECKGIVGSDDRHYLLDLMRVTPRDANYNGPGSRFCVLRPELITSFCQVEDQKTSSHQTKTGEVPAALDSEKGAADVFEASKEETKDAGEKGTTDIFEASKEETKDAGEKGTTDIFEASKEEPKDAGKEGTSTVSQSRMPCEEILLNPNVFTEFNLAGTVEEIAADEASVRKASSYLMDVVLPKFVEDLCALEVSPMDGQTLTDALHAHGINVRYLGKVAEKTKHLAHLWDLCTSEIIVRSTKHILKDMLRESQDHDLGAVISHFFNCFVGNVLPKGATNSMQPKSEKKEHSNHQIQRRSGKGQIKSNHEAPSRANQSLSLTSKGLWSYIQEFARFKYQFELPKDAMLQVRKVSVIRNLCQKVGVSIASRKYDLDAALPFQTGDILNILPVVKHSVPVCSEARDLMETGVARLAEGMLNEAYGLFSEAFSILQQVTGPMHREVANCCRYLAMVLYHAGDMAGAIMQQHKELIINERCLGLDHPDTAHSYGNMALFYHGLSQTELALRHMSRTLLLLSLSSGPDHPDVAATFINIAMMYQDLGKMDTALRYLQEALKKNERLLGPEHIQTAVCYHALAIAFNCMGTYKLSLQA
;
A
#
# COMPACT_ATOMS: atom_id res chain seq x y z
N MET A 1 -17.36 17.37 14.30
CA MET A 1 -18.09 16.15 13.90
C MET A 1 -19.47 16.56 13.41
N TYR A 2 -19.99 15.88 12.40
CA TYR A 2 -21.28 16.18 11.78
C TYR A 2 -22.02 14.87 11.49
N VAL A 3 -23.34 14.84 11.65
CA VAL A 3 -24.18 13.67 11.35
C VAL A 3 -25.09 14.00 10.19
N HIS A 4 -25.11 13.14 9.18
CA HIS A 4 -26.04 13.26 8.07
C HIS A 4 -26.42 11.88 7.53
N ASN A 5 -27.72 11.66 7.29
CA ASN A 5 -28.27 10.39 6.81
C ASN A 5 -27.74 9.14 7.54
N ASN A 6 -27.70 9.19 8.87
CA ASN A 6 -27.18 8.11 9.71
C ASN A 6 -25.70 7.74 9.46
N ILE A 7 -24.88 8.73 9.09
CA ILE A 7 -23.43 8.61 8.97
C ILE A 7 -22.77 9.69 9.83
N PHE A 8 -21.82 9.29 10.67
CA PHE A 8 -20.93 10.19 11.40
C PHE A 8 -19.77 10.62 10.51
N PHE A 9 -19.53 11.92 10.43
CA PHE A 9 -18.38 12.52 9.76
C PHE A 9 -17.46 13.19 10.78
N SER A 10 -16.19 12.82 10.75
CA SER A 10 -15.10 13.51 11.44
C SER A 10 -14.04 13.98 10.45
N PHE A 11 -13.24 14.96 10.86
CA PHE A 11 -12.26 15.60 9.99
C PHE A 11 -10.88 15.49 10.61
N ALA A 12 -9.89 15.20 9.78
CA ALA A 12 -8.48 15.13 10.14
C ALA A 12 -7.63 15.84 9.09
N VAL A 13 -6.43 16.25 9.51
CA VAL A 13 -5.54 17.12 8.74
C VAL A 13 -4.15 16.48 8.77
N ASP A 14 -3.49 16.42 7.61
CA ASP A 14 -2.12 15.92 7.48
C ASP A 14 -1.17 17.06 7.88
N ALA A 15 -0.36 16.86 8.92
CA ALA A 15 0.51 17.91 9.48
C ALA A 15 2.01 17.59 9.32
N ASP A 16 2.35 16.58 8.51
CA ASP A 16 3.72 16.09 8.35
C ASP A 16 4.70 17.18 7.87
N LEU A 17 4.30 18.07 6.94
CA LEU A 17 5.18 19.15 6.45
C LEU A 17 5.47 20.21 7.53
N GLY A 18 4.50 20.47 8.40
CA GLY A 18 4.64 21.38 9.53
C GLY A 18 5.66 20.88 10.56
N LEU A 19 5.87 19.57 10.68
CA LEU A 19 6.89 18.99 11.56
C LEU A 19 8.29 19.07 10.95
N VAL A 20 8.42 18.84 9.64
CA VAL A 20 9.71 18.93 8.93
C VAL A 20 10.25 20.37 8.93
N SER A 21 9.40 21.36 8.72
CA SER A 21 9.79 22.78 8.73
C SER A 21 10.20 23.31 10.12
N LYS A 22 9.70 22.71 11.20
CA LYS A 22 10.02 23.10 12.59
C LYS A 22 11.36 22.56 13.10
N GLN A 23 11.83 21.39 12.65
CA GLN A 23 13.19 20.95 12.99
C GLN A 23 14.27 21.84 12.35
N HIS A 24 13.95 22.55 11.27
CA HIS A 24 14.81 23.57 10.67
C HIS A 24 15.08 24.73 11.64
N SER A 25 14.07 25.19 12.40
CA SER A 25 14.25 26.28 13.35
C SER A 25 14.99 25.85 14.62
N SER A 26 14.86 24.60 15.06
CA SER A 26 15.62 24.05 16.18
C SER A 26 17.07 23.70 15.84
N ASN A 27 17.34 23.24 14.60
CA ASN A 27 18.72 22.95 14.16
C ASN A 27 19.48 24.21 13.70
N ALA A 28 18.79 25.21 13.17
CA ALA A 28 19.41 26.50 12.84
C ALA A 28 19.85 27.30 14.08
N THR A 29 19.31 27.01 15.26
CA THR A 29 19.74 27.62 16.54
C THR A 29 20.93 26.90 17.20
N LEU A 30 21.33 25.73 16.70
CA LEU A 30 22.46 24.93 17.24
C LEU A 30 23.66 24.82 16.29
N GLY A 31 23.58 25.37 15.08
CA GLY A 31 24.65 25.32 14.08
C GLY A 31 25.21 26.69 13.72
N GLY A 32 25.83 27.39 14.68
CA GLY A 32 26.39 28.72 14.46
C GLY A 32 27.72 28.94 15.18
N ALA A 33 28.79 28.24 14.78
CA ALA A 33 30.17 28.75 14.74
C ALA A 33 31.18 27.63 14.44
N GLU A 34 31.46 27.35 13.16
CA GLU A 34 32.76 26.81 12.77
C GLU A 34 33.20 27.42 11.43
N HIS A 35 33.95 28.52 11.50
CA HIS A 35 34.83 28.94 10.40
C HIS A 35 36.27 28.58 10.75
N ARG A 36 36.85 27.66 9.98
CA ARG A 36 38.28 27.34 9.95
C ARG A 36 39.08 28.46 9.28
N GLY A 37 40.27 28.76 9.82
CA GLY A 37 41.31 29.51 9.11
C GLY A 37 42.48 29.94 10.00
N ASN A 38 43.55 29.14 10.02
CA ASN A 38 44.83 29.36 10.71
C ASN A 38 45.43 30.76 10.53
N THR A 39 45.99 31.33 11.61
CA THR A 39 47.35 31.92 11.67
C THR A 39 47.66 32.43 13.09
N VAL A 40 48.79 32.01 13.65
CA VAL A 40 49.48 32.57 14.83
C VAL A 40 50.61 33.45 14.25
N PRO A 41 50.95 34.67 14.76
CA PRO A 41 51.38 34.89 16.14
C PRO A 41 50.97 36.20 16.86
N LEU A 42 51.09 36.13 18.20
CA LEU A 42 51.28 37.21 19.21
C LEU A 42 52.30 38.31 18.80
N PRO A 43 52.52 39.43 19.54
CA PRO A 43 52.00 39.86 20.87
C PRO A 43 51.63 41.37 21.00
N SER A 44 51.23 41.76 22.23
CA SER A 44 51.37 43.11 22.84
C SER A 44 50.38 44.19 22.35
N SER A 45 49.95 45.21 23.09
CA SER A 45 50.29 45.74 24.40
C SER A 45 49.15 46.63 24.89
N SER A 46 49.13 46.83 26.21
CA SER A 46 48.94 48.14 26.86
C SER A 46 47.57 48.85 26.78
N ALA A 47 47.09 49.08 28.00
CA ALA A 47 46.87 50.42 28.55
C ALA A 47 45.46 51.02 28.45
N LYS A 48 44.83 51.01 29.63
CA LYS A 48 44.70 52.18 30.53
C LYS A 48 43.29 52.77 30.66
N VAL A 49 42.86 52.78 31.93
CA VAL A 49 42.43 53.96 32.71
C VAL A 49 40.98 54.38 32.41
N SER A 50 40.09 54.57 33.37
CA SER A 50 40.20 55.19 34.71
C SER A 50 38.95 54.79 35.51
N ARG A 51 39.05 54.54 36.83
CA ARG A 51 38.69 55.47 37.94
C ARG A 51 37.24 55.98 37.89
N GLU A 52 36.45 55.99 38.95
CA GLU A 52 36.75 56.19 40.38
C GLU A 52 35.47 55.86 41.17
N ALA A 53 35.59 55.21 42.34
CA ALA A 53 35.20 55.73 43.66
C ALA A 53 33.68 55.88 43.92
N SER A 54 33.09 55.46 45.04
CA SER A 54 33.62 55.09 46.35
C SER A 54 32.48 54.65 47.28
N ARG A 55 32.88 54.07 48.43
CA ARG A 55 32.26 54.13 49.78
C ARG A 55 31.18 53.09 50.12
N THR A 56 31.55 52.06 50.90
CA THR A 56 31.35 51.89 52.38
C THR A 56 29.92 51.44 52.70
N THR A 57 29.60 50.42 53.51
CA THR A 57 30.29 49.71 54.60
C THR A 57 29.41 48.52 55.02
N SER A 58 30.05 47.39 55.35
CA SER A 58 29.74 46.35 56.34
C SER A 58 28.34 46.26 57.02
N GLY A 59 27.81 45.03 57.07
CA GLY A 59 26.90 44.58 58.15
C GLY A 59 25.97 43.42 57.77
N GLU A 60 26.43 42.19 57.92
CA GLU A 60 25.61 40.96 58.11
C GLU A 60 25.00 40.92 59.53
N PRO A 61 24.16 39.93 59.93
CA PRO A 61 23.21 39.08 59.19
C PRO A 61 21.81 39.03 59.90
N ASP A 62 20.80 38.44 59.26
CA ASP A 62 20.02 37.30 59.79
C ASP A 62 18.68 37.11 59.07
N VAL A 63 18.37 35.84 58.88
CA VAL A 63 17.37 35.28 57.96
C VAL A 63 16.11 34.93 58.74
N GLN A 64 14.95 35.53 58.40
CA GLN A 64 13.67 34.82 58.18
C GLN A 64 12.48 35.78 57.88
N ASN A 65 11.62 35.30 56.97
CA ASN A 65 10.18 35.57 56.78
C ASN A 65 9.65 36.76 55.95
N SER A 66 9.16 36.36 54.76
CA SER A 66 7.76 36.51 54.31
C SER A 66 7.30 37.75 53.52
N THR A 67 6.42 37.44 52.55
CA THR A 67 5.35 38.25 51.93
C THR A 67 5.64 39.20 50.76
N LYS A 68 4.87 38.93 49.67
CA LYS A 68 4.26 39.83 48.68
C LYS A 68 5.16 40.76 47.86
N ALA A 69 5.15 40.53 46.54
CA ALA A 69 5.35 41.57 45.54
C ALA A 69 4.30 41.45 44.40
N LYS A 70 3.39 42.42 44.36
CA LYS A 70 2.84 43.08 43.15
C LYS A 70 3.81 44.24 42.86
N ASP A 71 4.12 44.71 41.65
CA ASP A 71 3.50 44.59 40.33
C ASP A 71 4.49 45.18 39.28
N ILE A 72 4.37 44.72 38.00
CA ILE A 72 4.74 45.37 36.72
C ILE A 72 6.27 45.51 36.40
N GLY A 73 6.83 45.08 35.28
CA GLY A 73 6.35 44.49 34.02
C GLY A 73 7.29 44.89 32.86
N VAL A 74 7.89 43.92 32.15
CA VAL A 74 8.30 44.03 30.73
C VAL A 74 8.12 42.64 30.10
N VAL A 75 7.32 42.60 29.05
CA VAL A 75 6.75 41.42 28.39
C VAL A 75 7.77 40.76 27.45
N ALA A 76 7.93 39.44 27.57
CA ALA A 76 8.57 38.57 26.58
C ALA A 76 7.50 37.60 26.02
N GLU A 77 6.68 38.10 25.10
CA GLU A 77 5.76 37.32 24.29
C GLU A 77 6.44 36.95 22.96
N SER A 78 7.08 35.78 22.87
CA SER A 78 7.47 35.21 21.56
C SER A 78 7.69 33.69 21.51
N ASN A 79 7.46 32.93 22.60
CA ASN A 79 7.65 31.47 22.62
C ASN A 79 6.40 30.63 22.92
N SER A 80 5.24 31.23 23.20
CA SER A 80 4.00 30.50 23.48
C SER A 80 3.27 30.01 22.23
N SER A 81 3.32 30.74 21.12
CA SER A 81 2.63 30.33 19.88
C SER A 81 3.30 29.14 19.20
N ALA A 82 4.64 29.10 19.15
CA ALA A 82 5.37 28.01 18.51
C ALA A 82 5.20 26.66 19.22
N ILE A 83 5.09 26.67 20.56
CA ILE A 83 4.82 25.46 21.36
C ILE A 83 3.37 25.01 21.19
N ALA A 84 2.41 25.94 21.19
CA ALA A 84 1.00 25.63 20.95
C ALA A 84 0.78 25.07 19.53
N GLU A 85 1.40 25.68 18.51
CA GLU A 85 1.35 25.19 17.13
C GLU A 85 2.04 23.85 16.93
N ALA A 86 3.10 23.53 17.69
CA ALA A 86 3.75 22.22 17.69
C ALA A 86 2.85 21.13 18.29
N GLN A 87 2.23 21.41 19.44
CA GLN A 87 1.28 20.49 20.07
C GLN A 87 0.04 20.24 19.18
N ILE A 88 -0.44 21.28 18.49
CA ILE A 88 -1.55 21.15 17.53
C ILE A 88 -1.13 20.27 16.34
N ALA A 89 0.05 20.50 15.75
CA ALA A 89 0.55 19.70 14.63
C ALA A 89 0.76 18.22 15.00
N ASP A 90 1.29 17.95 16.20
CA ASP A 90 1.42 16.58 16.73
C ASP A 90 0.05 15.92 16.93
N THR A 91 -0.95 16.69 17.40
CA THR A 91 -2.33 16.22 17.59
C THR A 91 -3.03 15.94 16.26
N GLU A 92 -2.83 16.80 15.25
CA GLU A 92 -3.39 16.61 13.91
C GLU A 92 -2.78 15.39 13.21
N GLN A 93 -1.46 15.23 13.27
CA GLN A 93 -0.78 14.08 12.69
C GLN A 93 -1.16 12.77 13.38
N ALA A 94 -1.27 12.78 14.71
CA ALA A 94 -1.81 11.68 15.49
C ALA A 94 -3.23 11.31 15.02
N THR A 95 -4.11 12.29 14.86
CA THR A 95 -5.48 12.08 14.38
C THR A 95 -5.49 11.48 12.97
N TYR A 96 -4.65 11.99 12.07
CA TYR A 96 -4.54 11.49 10.70
C TYR A 96 -4.04 10.04 10.62
N ALA A 97 -3.04 9.69 11.42
CA ALA A 97 -2.49 8.33 11.50
C ALA A 97 -3.51 7.36 12.15
N SER A 98 -4.18 7.82 13.21
CA SER A 98 -5.17 7.04 13.95
C SER A 98 -6.33 6.58 13.07
N ALA A 99 -6.85 7.43 12.19
CA ALA A 99 -7.93 7.09 11.27
C ALA A 99 -7.54 5.94 10.31
N ASN A 100 -6.32 5.97 9.74
CA ASN A 100 -5.88 4.85 8.88
C ASN A 100 -5.73 3.56 9.67
N ASN A 101 -5.25 3.63 10.90
CA ASN A 101 -5.10 2.44 11.73
C ASN A 101 -6.46 1.90 12.17
N ASP A 102 -7.43 2.77 12.45
CA ASP A 102 -8.80 2.37 12.79
C ASP A 102 -9.48 1.63 11.63
N LEU A 103 -9.33 2.15 10.40
CA LEU A 103 -9.82 1.47 9.20
C LEU A 103 -9.15 0.11 9.01
N LYS A 104 -7.85 0.00 9.26
CA LYS A 104 -7.12 -1.27 9.19
C LYS A 104 -7.56 -2.24 10.29
N GLY A 105 -7.75 -1.76 11.50
CA GLY A 105 -8.23 -2.55 12.63
C GLY A 105 -9.64 -3.07 12.39
N THR A 106 -10.52 -2.22 11.85
CA THR A 106 -11.86 -2.60 11.41
C THR A 106 -11.82 -3.72 10.37
N LYS A 107 -10.93 -3.62 9.38
CA LYS A 107 -10.73 -4.70 8.39
C LYS A 107 -10.24 -6.00 9.03
N ALA A 108 -9.26 -5.93 9.93
CA ALA A 108 -8.73 -7.11 10.61
C ALA A 108 -9.80 -7.84 11.43
N TYR A 109 -10.65 -7.10 12.16
CA TYR A 109 -11.77 -7.71 12.91
C TYR A 109 -12.89 -8.23 12.00
N GLN A 110 -13.12 -7.61 10.84
CA GLN A 110 -14.02 -8.15 9.82
C GLN A 110 -13.49 -9.45 9.21
N GLU A 111 -12.19 -9.51 8.90
CA GLU A 111 -11.52 -10.71 8.37
C GLU A 111 -11.45 -11.85 9.40
N ALA A 112 -11.42 -11.53 10.69
CA ALA A 112 -11.52 -12.53 11.76
C ALA A 112 -12.90 -13.21 11.84
N ASP A 113 -13.93 -12.62 11.23
CA ASP A 113 -15.28 -13.17 11.00
C ASP A 113 -15.87 -13.91 12.23
N VAL A 114 -15.94 -13.20 13.36
CA VAL A 114 -16.43 -13.79 14.63
C VAL A 114 -17.95 -13.64 14.74
N PRO A 115 -18.70 -14.75 14.90
CA PRO A 115 -20.16 -14.69 14.98
C PRO A 115 -20.66 -13.80 16.12
N GLY A 116 -21.55 -12.87 15.79
CA GLY A 116 -22.20 -12.00 16.77
C GLY A 116 -21.33 -10.87 17.30
N LEU A 117 -20.15 -10.63 16.71
CA LEU A 117 -19.31 -9.45 16.87
C LEU A 117 -19.30 -8.69 15.53
N TYR A 118 -19.66 -7.41 15.54
CA TYR A 118 -19.83 -6.61 14.33
C TYR A 118 -18.98 -5.35 14.39
N ASN A 119 -18.60 -4.85 13.23
CA ASN A 119 -17.96 -3.55 13.08
C ASN A 119 -18.83 -2.63 12.22
N LEU A 120 -18.61 -1.33 12.35
CA LEU A 120 -19.30 -0.32 11.54
C LEU A 120 -18.63 -0.18 10.18
N ALA A 121 -19.42 0.17 9.18
CA ALA A 121 -18.88 0.54 7.87
C ALA A 121 -18.07 1.83 8.03
N MET A 122 -16.83 1.82 7.53
CA MET A 122 -15.94 2.97 7.62
C MET A 122 -15.34 3.31 6.25
N ALA A 123 -15.32 4.61 5.93
CA ALA A 123 -14.63 5.16 4.78
C ALA A 123 -13.78 6.37 5.19
N ILE A 124 -12.59 6.46 4.61
CA ILE A 124 -11.67 7.58 4.68
C ILE A 124 -11.65 8.23 3.30
N ILE A 125 -11.97 9.52 3.25
CA ILE A 125 -12.07 10.31 2.04
C ILE A 125 -11.04 11.43 2.14
N ASP A 126 -10.00 11.37 1.31
CA ASP A 126 -9.03 12.45 1.17
C ASP A 126 -9.47 13.39 0.04
N TYR A 127 -9.68 14.67 0.35
CA TYR A 127 -10.09 15.69 -0.62
C TYR A 127 -9.46 17.04 -0.29
N ARG A 128 -8.77 17.66 -1.27
CA ARG A 128 -8.10 18.96 -1.13
C ARG A 128 -7.19 19.09 0.10
N GLY A 129 -6.46 18.02 0.42
CA GLY A 129 -5.57 17.99 1.59
C GLY A 129 -6.28 17.86 2.94
N HIS A 130 -7.61 17.74 2.96
CA HIS A 130 -8.39 17.35 4.13
C HIS A 130 -8.70 15.86 4.10
N ARG A 131 -8.74 15.22 5.27
CA ARG A 131 -9.26 13.88 5.45
C ARG A 131 -10.61 13.94 6.12
N ILE A 132 -11.57 13.25 5.56
CA ILE A 132 -12.90 13.05 6.12
C ILE A 132 -13.02 11.57 6.46
N VAL A 133 -13.37 11.27 7.69
CA VAL A 133 -13.69 9.91 8.13
C VAL A 133 -15.20 9.83 8.22
N ALA A 134 -15.79 8.91 7.46
CA ALA A 134 -17.21 8.62 7.43
C ALA A 134 -17.43 7.24 8.05
N GLN A 135 -18.30 7.16 9.04
CA GLN A 135 -18.62 5.92 9.75
C GLN A 135 -20.12 5.76 9.88
N SER A 136 -20.66 4.57 9.64
CA SER A 136 -22.07 4.29 9.89
C SER A 136 -22.41 4.46 11.37
N ILE A 137 -23.67 4.73 11.69
CA ILE A 137 -24.13 4.90 13.07
C ILE A 137 -24.58 3.56 13.66
N ILE A 138 -24.32 3.34 14.95
CA ILE A 138 -24.90 2.20 15.69
C ILE A 138 -26.42 2.38 15.76
N PRO A 139 -27.22 1.37 15.38
CA PRO A 139 -28.67 1.41 15.55
C PRO A 139 -29.07 1.79 16.98
N GLY A 140 -29.94 2.79 17.13
CA GLY A 140 -30.47 3.22 18.44
C GLY A 140 -29.65 4.29 19.19
N ILE A 141 -28.38 4.52 18.84
CA ILE A 141 -27.48 5.43 19.59
C ILE A 141 -27.97 6.88 19.67
N LEU A 142 -28.72 7.34 18.66
CA LEU A 142 -29.29 8.70 18.67
C LEU A 142 -30.63 8.79 19.40
N GLN A 143 -31.26 7.64 19.69
CA GLN A 143 -32.58 7.55 20.33
C GLN A 143 -32.47 7.43 21.86
N GLY A 144 -31.28 7.16 22.40
CA GLY A 144 -31.04 7.04 23.84
C GLY A 144 -31.53 5.71 24.46
N ASP A 145 -31.93 4.75 23.62
CA ASP A 145 -32.47 3.45 24.05
C ASP A 145 -31.36 2.41 24.20
N LYS A 146 -30.96 2.07 25.44
CA LYS A 146 -30.02 0.97 25.83
C LYS A 146 -28.62 0.95 25.15
N SER A 147 -28.41 1.70 24.08
CA SER A 147 -27.24 1.68 23.20
C SER A 147 -26.11 2.59 23.66
N ASP A 148 -26.33 3.41 24.68
CA ASP A 148 -25.35 4.40 25.15
C ASP A 148 -24.40 3.84 26.22
N SER A 149 -24.67 2.64 26.75
CA SER A 149 -23.81 2.05 27.77
C SER A 149 -22.59 1.39 27.14
N LEU A 150 -21.41 1.95 27.38
CA LEU A 150 -20.13 1.29 27.11
C LEU A 150 -20.04 -0.01 27.93
N LEU A 151 -19.92 -1.15 27.24
CA LEU A 151 -19.86 -2.48 27.85
C LEU A 151 -18.45 -3.07 27.87
N TYR A 152 -17.56 -2.58 27.01
CA TYR A 152 -16.21 -3.10 26.87
C TYR A 152 -15.22 -1.99 26.49
N GLY A 153 -14.05 -1.96 27.13
CA GLY A 153 -12.97 -1.00 26.85
C GLY A 153 -13.18 0.37 27.52
N SER A 154 -12.67 1.45 26.95
CA SER A 154 -12.61 2.77 27.59
C SER A 154 -12.88 3.93 26.63
N VAL A 155 -13.59 4.97 27.13
CA VAL A 155 -13.79 6.25 26.42
C VAL A 155 -12.79 7.33 26.87
N ASP A 156 -12.26 7.23 28.09
CA ASP A 156 -11.43 8.28 28.73
C ASP A 156 -9.94 7.89 28.81
N ASN A 157 -9.40 7.26 27.76
CA ASN A 157 -8.00 6.78 27.71
C ASN A 157 -7.59 5.97 28.95
N GLY A 158 -8.37 4.95 29.30
CA GLY A 158 -8.05 3.99 30.37
C GLY A 158 -8.41 4.44 31.79
N LYS A 159 -8.91 5.67 31.99
CA LYS A 159 -9.33 6.13 33.34
C LYS A 159 -10.48 5.29 33.91
N LYS A 160 -11.47 4.98 33.08
CA LYS A 160 -12.59 4.09 33.42
C LYS A 160 -12.69 3.02 32.35
N ILE A 161 -12.51 1.77 32.76
CA ILE A 161 -12.58 0.60 31.88
C ILE A 161 -13.88 -0.14 32.19
N CYS A 162 -14.71 -0.34 31.18
CA CYS A 162 -15.88 -1.19 31.24
C CYS A 162 -15.54 -2.60 30.79
N TRP A 163 -16.17 -3.59 31.42
CA TRP A 163 -15.99 -5.00 31.10
C TRP A 163 -17.30 -5.76 31.26
N ASN A 164 -17.57 -6.66 30.32
CA ASN A 164 -18.71 -7.55 30.32
C ASN A 164 -18.28 -8.93 29.83
N GLU A 165 -18.67 -9.97 30.56
CA GLU A 165 -18.27 -11.36 30.27
C GLU A 165 -18.74 -11.86 28.90
N SER A 166 -20.01 -11.62 28.55
CA SER A 166 -20.58 -12.06 27.27
C SER A 166 -19.90 -11.38 26.08
N PHE A 167 -19.61 -10.08 26.20
CA PHE A 167 -18.89 -9.32 25.18
C PHE A 167 -17.43 -9.77 25.10
N HIS A 168 -16.79 -9.97 26.25
CA HIS A 168 -15.39 -10.38 26.34
C HIS A 168 -15.13 -11.73 25.67
N SER A 169 -16.03 -12.71 25.82
CA SER A 169 -15.89 -14.02 25.18
C SER A 169 -15.77 -13.92 23.65
N LYS A 170 -16.59 -13.08 23.01
CA LYS A 170 -16.55 -12.82 21.56
C LYS A 170 -15.27 -12.09 21.15
N VAL A 171 -14.88 -11.08 21.92
CA VAL A 171 -13.64 -10.33 21.66
C VAL A 171 -12.41 -11.23 21.85
N LEU A 172 -12.45 -12.16 22.80
CA LEU A 172 -11.39 -13.12 23.04
C LEU A 172 -11.26 -14.11 21.87
N GLU A 173 -12.38 -14.55 21.28
CA GLU A 173 -12.37 -15.37 20.07
C GLU A 173 -11.74 -14.60 18.88
N ALA A 174 -12.10 -13.33 18.71
CA ALA A 174 -11.50 -12.46 17.71
C ALA A 174 -10.00 -12.26 17.95
N ALA A 175 -9.61 -12.02 19.22
CA ALA A 175 -8.24 -11.83 19.64
C ALA A 175 -7.36 -13.04 19.32
N LYS A 176 -7.87 -14.27 19.54
CA LYS A 176 -7.15 -15.50 19.18
C LYS A 176 -6.84 -15.58 17.68
N ARG A 177 -7.84 -15.31 16.82
CA ARG A 177 -7.65 -15.27 15.36
C ARG A 177 -6.69 -14.17 14.90
N LEU A 178 -6.54 -13.12 15.70
CA LEU A 178 -5.63 -12.00 15.45
C LEU A 178 -4.28 -12.12 16.19
N HIS A 179 -4.02 -13.26 16.85
CA HIS A 179 -2.82 -13.50 17.67
C HIS A 179 -2.59 -12.46 18.79
N LEU A 180 -3.67 -12.00 19.42
CA LEU A 180 -3.65 -11.02 20.51
C LEU A 180 -3.80 -11.69 21.88
N LYS A 181 -2.93 -11.28 22.81
CA LYS A 181 -2.91 -11.80 24.18
C LYS A 181 -3.98 -11.16 25.04
N GLU A 182 -4.71 -11.99 25.79
CA GLU A 182 -5.50 -11.50 26.92
C GLU A 182 -4.56 -10.92 27.97
N HIS A 183 -4.76 -9.66 28.32
CA HIS A 183 -3.88 -8.90 29.19
C HIS A 183 -4.67 -8.14 30.23
N THR A 184 -4.03 -7.87 31.37
CA THR A 184 -4.68 -7.16 32.47
C THR A 184 -4.18 -5.72 32.52
N VAL A 185 -5.10 -4.77 32.67
CA VAL A 185 -4.81 -3.33 32.70
C VAL A 185 -5.38 -2.73 33.97
N LEU A 186 -4.67 -1.76 34.54
CA LEU A 186 -5.14 -0.98 35.68
C LEU A 186 -5.98 0.21 35.19
N ASP A 187 -7.18 0.36 35.74
CA ASP A 187 -7.97 1.58 35.56
C ASP A 187 -7.35 2.76 36.34
N GLY A 188 -7.91 3.97 36.17
CA GLY A 188 -7.46 5.16 36.89
C GLY A 188 -7.67 5.11 38.41
N SER A 189 -8.40 4.11 38.91
CA SER A 189 -8.64 3.84 40.33
C SER A 189 -7.76 2.70 40.88
N GLY A 190 -6.92 2.08 40.05
CA GLY A 190 -6.05 0.95 40.40
C GLY A 190 -6.71 -0.43 40.34
N ASN A 191 -7.92 -0.56 39.79
CA ASN A 191 -8.58 -1.86 39.62
C ASN A 191 -8.04 -2.58 38.38
N ALA A 192 -7.75 -3.87 38.52
CA ALA A 192 -7.27 -4.71 37.44
C ALA A 192 -8.44 -5.27 36.61
N VAL A 193 -8.44 -5.01 35.30
CA VAL A 193 -9.45 -5.48 34.35
C VAL A 193 -8.76 -6.28 33.25
N LYS A 194 -9.30 -7.47 32.93
CA LYS A 194 -8.80 -8.31 31.84
C LYS A 194 -9.43 -7.92 30.51
N LEU A 195 -8.60 -7.66 29.50
CA LEU A 195 -9.02 -7.29 28.15
C LEU A 195 -8.29 -8.16 27.12
N ALA A 196 -8.94 -8.41 25.99
CA ALA A 196 -8.39 -9.12 24.83
C ALA A 196 -8.24 -8.21 23.60
N ALA A 197 -8.85 -7.03 23.63
CA ALA A 197 -8.65 -5.96 22.66
C ALA A 197 -7.93 -4.77 23.31
N PRO A 198 -7.42 -3.81 22.52
CA PRO A 198 -6.76 -2.62 23.05
C PRO A 198 -7.68 -1.83 23.97
N VAL A 199 -7.13 -1.16 24.99
CA VAL A 199 -7.93 -0.43 26.01
C VAL A 199 -8.81 0.66 25.41
N GLU A 200 -8.38 1.29 24.31
CA GLU A 200 -9.12 2.37 23.65
C GLU A 200 -10.32 1.87 22.82
N CYS A 201 -10.47 0.55 22.64
CA CYS A 201 -11.63 0.04 21.93
C CYS A 201 -12.92 0.34 22.69
N LYS A 202 -14.04 0.41 21.96
CA LYS A 202 -15.36 0.61 22.54
C LYS A 202 -16.30 -0.49 22.10
N GLY A 203 -16.75 -1.29 23.06
CA GLY A 203 -17.80 -2.29 22.86
C GLY A 203 -19.15 -1.74 23.27
N ILE A 204 -20.09 -1.73 22.33
CA ILE A 204 -21.43 -1.16 22.48
C ILE A 204 -22.44 -2.16 21.91
N VAL A 205 -23.63 -2.26 22.49
CA VAL A 205 -24.73 -3.05 21.92
C VAL A 205 -25.73 -2.12 21.26
N GLY A 206 -26.08 -2.37 19.99
CA GLY A 206 -27.08 -1.59 19.28
C GLY A 206 -28.51 -1.94 19.72
N SER A 207 -29.48 -1.13 19.34
CA SER A 207 -30.91 -1.43 19.56
C SER A 207 -31.42 -2.64 18.78
N ASP A 208 -30.62 -3.15 17.85
CA ASP A 208 -30.83 -4.40 17.11
C ASP A 208 -30.20 -5.63 17.80
N ASP A 209 -29.80 -5.49 19.08
CA ASP A 209 -29.17 -6.51 19.91
C ASP A 209 -27.81 -7.03 19.40
N ARG A 210 -27.21 -6.34 18.42
CA ARG A 210 -25.88 -6.68 17.87
C ARG A 210 -24.77 -6.03 18.69
N HIS A 211 -23.66 -6.75 18.83
CA HIS A 211 -22.49 -6.30 19.59
C HIS A 211 -21.49 -5.63 18.63
N TYR A 212 -21.26 -4.34 18.81
CA TYR A 212 -20.39 -3.53 17.96
C TYR A 212 -19.07 -3.22 18.65
N LEU A 213 -17.96 -3.41 17.94
CA LEU A 213 -16.61 -3.04 18.40
C LEU A 213 -16.03 -1.91 17.54
N LEU A 214 -15.54 -0.86 18.21
CA LEU A 214 -15.10 0.40 17.61
C LEU A 214 -13.72 0.82 18.12
N ASP A 215 -13.17 1.89 17.52
CA ASP A 215 -11.92 2.56 17.90
C ASP A 215 -10.72 1.61 17.94
N LEU A 216 -10.54 0.88 16.84
CA LEU A 216 -9.55 -0.16 16.62
C LEU A 216 -8.23 0.41 16.10
N MET A 217 -7.74 1.49 16.72
CA MET A 217 -6.57 2.25 16.24
C MET A 217 -5.23 1.55 16.51
N ARG A 218 -5.19 0.56 17.40
CA ARG A 218 -3.97 -0.17 17.81
C ARG A 218 -4.24 -1.66 18.03
N VAL A 219 -4.92 -2.29 17.08
CA VAL A 219 -5.20 -3.74 17.13
C VAL A 219 -3.93 -4.55 17.34
N THR A 220 -2.87 -4.19 16.61
CA THR A 220 -1.56 -4.83 16.68
C THR A 220 -0.59 -4.05 17.58
N PRO A 221 0.41 -4.72 18.18
CA PRO A 221 1.40 -4.07 19.03
C PRO A 221 2.20 -2.99 18.30
N ARG A 222 2.74 -2.07 19.10
CA ARG A 222 3.65 -1.02 18.61
C ARG A 222 4.96 -1.63 18.08
N ASP A 223 5.47 -1.07 17.00
CA ASP A 223 6.78 -1.40 16.44
C ASP A 223 7.89 -0.88 17.36
N ALA A 224 8.63 -1.79 17.98
CA ALA A 224 9.70 -1.47 18.92
C ALA A 224 10.92 -0.78 18.27
N ASN A 225 11.01 -0.80 16.93
CA ASN A 225 12.07 -0.12 16.19
C ASN A 225 11.82 1.39 16.05
N TYR A 226 10.62 1.89 16.37
CA TYR A 226 10.25 3.30 16.26
C TYR A 226 9.81 3.88 17.61
N ASN A 227 10.81 4.34 18.37
CA ASN A 227 10.64 4.89 19.71
C ASN A 227 10.52 6.42 19.68
N GLY A 228 9.63 6.99 20.50
CA GLY A 228 9.40 8.43 20.61
C GLY A 228 7.93 8.87 20.47
N PRO A 229 7.60 10.14 20.82
CA PRO A 229 6.24 10.66 20.81
C PRO A 229 5.62 10.72 19.39
N GLY A 230 6.41 11.10 18.37
CA GLY A 230 5.98 11.10 16.97
C GLY A 230 5.72 9.70 16.38
N SER A 231 6.07 8.64 17.12
CA SER A 231 5.91 7.24 16.70
C SER A 231 4.78 6.51 17.43
N ARG A 232 3.91 7.21 18.17
CA ARG A 232 2.82 6.62 18.98
C ARG A 232 1.89 5.67 18.20
N PHE A 233 1.61 5.97 16.93
CA PHE A 233 0.73 5.17 16.07
C PHE A 233 1.50 4.25 15.10
N CYS A 234 2.78 4.01 15.36
CA CYS A 234 3.60 3.10 14.57
C CYS A 234 3.40 1.66 15.05
N VAL A 235 2.35 1.02 14.54
CA VAL A 235 2.01 -0.37 14.86
C VAL A 235 2.55 -1.35 13.82
N LEU A 236 2.83 -2.57 14.27
CA LEU A 236 3.17 -3.71 13.41
C LEU A 236 1.96 -4.11 12.55
N ARG A 237 2.20 -4.80 11.45
CA ARG A 237 1.14 -5.24 10.54
C ARG A 237 0.54 -6.60 10.96
N PRO A 238 -0.78 -6.83 10.84
CA PRO A 238 -1.37 -8.15 11.10
C PRO A 238 -0.71 -9.26 10.28
N GLU A 239 -0.36 -8.97 9.02
CA GLU A 239 0.29 -9.92 8.12
C GLU A 239 1.67 -10.37 8.65
N LEU A 240 2.44 -9.45 9.24
CA LEU A 240 3.72 -9.75 9.90
C LEU A 240 3.52 -10.65 11.13
N ILE A 241 2.51 -10.36 11.94
CA ILE A 241 2.25 -11.11 13.17
C ILE A 241 1.87 -12.54 12.83
N THR A 242 1.00 -12.72 11.83
CA THR A 242 0.58 -14.03 11.35
C THR A 242 1.79 -14.84 10.88
N SER A 243 2.67 -14.25 10.05
CA SER A 243 3.92 -14.88 9.60
C SER A 243 4.86 -15.22 10.76
N PHE A 244 5.01 -14.32 11.74
CA PHE A 244 5.86 -14.53 12.91
C PHE A 244 5.37 -15.70 13.77
N CYS A 245 4.07 -15.77 14.06
CA CYS A 245 3.49 -16.85 14.86
C CYS A 245 3.66 -18.21 14.16
N GLN A 246 3.38 -18.28 12.85
CA GLN A 246 3.57 -19.51 12.06
C GLN A 246 5.02 -20.05 12.13
N VAL A 247 6.02 -19.18 12.00
CA VAL A 247 7.44 -19.58 12.03
C VAL A 247 7.87 -20.05 13.43
N GLU A 248 7.37 -19.41 14.48
CA GLU A 248 7.71 -19.79 15.85
C GLU A 248 7.01 -21.09 16.29
N ASP A 249 5.80 -21.36 15.81
CA ASP A 249 5.10 -22.64 15.99
C ASP A 249 5.85 -23.80 15.32
N GLN A 250 6.44 -23.57 14.14
CA GLN A 250 7.31 -24.54 13.48
C GLN A 250 8.61 -24.82 14.27
N LYS A 251 9.19 -23.80 14.91
CA LYS A 251 10.40 -23.98 15.73
C LYS A 251 10.11 -24.77 17.00
N THR A 252 9.02 -24.47 17.70
CA THR A 252 8.62 -25.16 18.94
C THR A 252 8.25 -26.63 18.71
N SER A 253 7.57 -26.94 17.60
CA SER A 253 7.27 -28.34 17.21
C SER A 253 8.53 -29.15 16.85
N SER A 254 9.57 -28.51 16.29
CA SER A 254 10.86 -29.17 15.99
C SER A 254 11.74 -29.47 17.22
N HIS A 255 11.53 -28.77 18.34
CA HIS A 255 12.32 -28.94 19.57
C HIS A 255 11.80 -30.04 20.51
N GLN A 256 10.50 -30.38 20.45
CA GLN A 256 9.92 -31.46 21.28
C GLN A 256 10.33 -32.87 20.82
N THR A 257 10.87 -33.04 19.61
CA THR A 257 11.27 -34.34 19.03
C THR A 257 12.72 -34.76 19.30
N LYS A 258 13.53 -33.98 20.05
CA LYS A 258 14.98 -34.23 20.24
C LYS A 258 15.43 -34.57 21.68
N THR A 259 14.60 -35.21 22.50
CA THR A 259 15.06 -35.78 23.79
C THR A 259 14.70 -37.27 23.93
N GLY A 260 15.67 -38.13 23.58
CA GLY A 260 15.60 -39.60 23.73
C GLY A 260 16.68 -40.34 22.93
N GLU A 261 17.88 -40.43 23.52
CA GLU A 261 19.01 -41.39 23.29
C GLU A 261 19.53 -41.78 21.88
N VAL A 262 20.85 -42.04 21.80
CA VAL A 262 21.76 -42.15 20.62
C VAL A 262 22.71 -43.37 20.86
N PRO A 263 23.45 -44.01 19.90
CA PRO A 263 23.32 -44.26 18.44
C PRO A 263 23.55 -45.75 18.02
N ALA A 264 23.27 -46.10 16.75
CA ALA A 264 24.10 -47.05 15.98
C ALA A 264 24.07 -46.71 14.47
N ALA A 265 25.25 -46.62 13.87
CA ALA A 265 25.49 -46.17 12.49
C ALA A 265 25.22 -47.26 11.43
N LEU A 266 24.85 -46.84 10.22
CA LEU A 266 25.28 -47.42 8.93
C LEU A 266 24.84 -46.50 7.76
N ASP A 267 25.77 -46.27 6.83
CA ASP A 267 25.64 -45.46 5.60
C ASP A 267 24.61 -46.02 4.60
N SER A 268 23.90 -45.13 3.88
CA SER A 268 23.72 -45.18 2.41
C SER A 268 22.80 -44.06 1.89
N GLU A 269 23.13 -43.62 0.68
CA GLU A 269 22.50 -42.56 -0.11
C GLU A 269 21.02 -42.81 -0.50
N LYS A 270 20.36 -41.68 -0.84
CA LYS A 270 19.14 -41.47 -1.67
C LYS A 270 17.83 -41.11 -0.96
N GLY A 271 17.38 -39.88 -1.25
CA GLY A 271 16.05 -39.62 -1.83
C GLY A 271 14.89 -39.33 -0.88
N ALA A 272 14.44 -38.06 -0.89
CA ALA A 272 13.03 -37.63 -1.04
C ALA A 272 12.79 -36.28 -0.31
N ALA A 273 12.30 -35.32 -1.10
CA ALA A 273 11.70 -34.06 -0.67
C ALA A 273 10.18 -34.21 -0.53
N ASP A 274 9.54 -33.35 0.27
CA ASP A 274 8.17 -32.77 0.14
C ASP A 274 7.91 -31.92 1.41
N VAL A 275 7.88 -30.57 1.39
CA VAL A 275 6.97 -29.56 0.79
C VAL A 275 5.70 -29.29 1.62
N PHE A 276 5.60 -28.05 2.12
CA PHE A 276 4.35 -27.28 2.34
C PHE A 276 4.68 -25.78 2.29
N GLU A 277 4.41 -25.12 1.15
CA GLU A 277 4.33 -23.66 1.03
C GLU A 277 3.27 -23.35 -0.03
N ALA A 278 2.21 -22.64 0.37
CA ALA A 278 1.08 -22.25 -0.47
C ALA A 278 1.06 -20.73 -0.60
N SER A 279 1.63 -20.24 -1.70
CA SER A 279 1.22 -19.08 -2.52
C SER A 279 2.39 -18.68 -3.42
N LYS A 280 2.56 -19.41 -4.53
CA LYS A 280 3.44 -19.05 -5.63
C LYS A 280 2.65 -18.38 -6.75
N GLU A 281 2.98 -17.14 -7.09
CA GLU A 281 3.02 -16.72 -8.49
C GLU A 281 4.49 -16.84 -8.92
N GLU A 282 4.83 -17.94 -9.60
CA GLU A 282 6.05 -18.01 -10.41
C GLU A 282 5.64 -17.80 -11.87
N THR A 283 6.07 -16.67 -12.42
CA THR A 283 6.54 -16.66 -13.81
C THR A 283 7.88 -17.40 -13.84
N LYS A 284 7.85 -18.71 -14.14
CA LYS A 284 8.84 -19.41 -14.98
C LYS A 284 8.51 -20.87 -15.22
N ASP A 285 8.57 -21.19 -16.52
CA ASP A 285 8.79 -22.47 -17.18
C ASP A 285 7.89 -23.67 -16.86
N ALA A 286 6.84 -23.75 -17.67
CA ALA A 286 6.67 -24.94 -18.49
C ALA A 286 7.85 -25.08 -19.48
N GLY A 287 8.84 -25.89 -19.09
CA GLY A 287 9.77 -26.59 -19.96
C GLY A 287 10.30 -27.78 -19.14
N GLU A 288 10.03 -29.04 -19.42
CA GLU A 288 9.88 -29.72 -20.70
C GLU A 288 8.70 -30.71 -20.70
N LYS A 289 7.74 -30.47 -21.58
CA LYS A 289 7.37 -31.41 -22.65
C LYS A 289 7.03 -30.59 -23.89
N GLY A 290 8.03 -29.84 -24.34
CA GLY A 290 8.12 -29.43 -25.73
C GLY A 290 8.67 -30.62 -26.52
N THR A 291 7.82 -31.58 -26.87
CA THR A 291 8.07 -32.30 -28.12
C THR A 291 7.70 -31.32 -29.23
N THR A 292 8.70 -30.97 -30.01
CA THR A 292 8.57 -30.46 -31.37
C THR A 292 7.41 -31.14 -32.08
N ASP A 293 6.28 -30.45 -32.24
CA ASP A 293 5.36 -30.77 -33.32
C ASP A 293 5.22 -29.51 -34.17
N ILE A 294 5.98 -29.60 -35.25
CA ILE A 294 5.99 -28.77 -36.43
C ILE A 294 4.54 -28.50 -36.87
N PHE A 295 4.22 -27.23 -37.09
CA PHE A 295 3.16 -26.85 -38.01
C PHE A 295 3.49 -27.43 -39.39
N GLU A 296 2.95 -28.60 -39.73
CA GLU A 296 2.92 -29.10 -41.10
C GLU A 296 1.46 -29.28 -41.53
N ALA A 297 0.99 -28.33 -42.33
CA ALA A 297 -0.18 -28.48 -43.15
C ALA A 297 0.12 -29.50 -44.26
N SER A 298 -0.57 -30.64 -44.25
CA SER A 298 -0.65 -31.52 -45.42
C SER A 298 -2.11 -31.90 -45.69
N LYS A 299 -2.58 -31.47 -46.87
CA LYS A 299 -3.75 -32.04 -47.55
C LYS A 299 -3.47 -33.51 -47.89
N GLU A 300 -4.44 -34.40 -47.72
CA GLU A 300 -4.86 -35.32 -48.79
C GLU A 300 -6.19 -36.03 -48.47
N GLU A 301 -6.90 -36.35 -49.55
CA GLU A 301 -8.27 -36.86 -49.60
C GLU A 301 -8.36 -38.39 -49.47
N THR A 302 -9.59 -38.83 -49.16
CA THR A 302 -10.31 -40.03 -49.62
C THR A 302 -10.35 -41.33 -48.79
N LYS A 303 -11.61 -41.79 -48.70
CA LYS A 303 -12.17 -43.16 -48.73
C LYS A 303 -12.47 -43.90 -47.41
N ASP A 304 -13.75 -43.79 -47.04
CA ASP A 304 -14.79 -44.83 -47.18
C ASP A 304 -14.62 -46.20 -46.47
N ALA A 305 -15.58 -46.47 -45.58
CA ALA A 305 -16.27 -47.74 -45.26
C ALA A 305 -16.82 -47.62 -43.82
N GLY A 306 -18.14 -47.58 -43.59
CA GLY A 306 -19.01 -48.78 -43.46
C GLY A 306 -18.75 -49.45 -42.09
N GLU A 307 -19.67 -49.72 -41.16
CA GLU A 307 -21.10 -49.99 -41.17
C GLU A 307 -21.58 -50.03 -39.70
N LYS A 308 -22.88 -49.76 -39.47
CA LYS A 308 -23.87 -50.40 -38.55
C LYS A 308 -23.40 -50.91 -37.17
N GLY A 309 -24.10 -50.73 -36.05
CA GLY A 309 -25.50 -50.42 -35.78
C GLY A 309 -25.90 -51.01 -34.39
N THR A 310 -27.12 -50.70 -33.94
CA THR A 310 -27.94 -51.35 -32.86
C THR A 310 -27.47 -51.17 -31.40
N THR A 311 -28.15 -50.43 -30.52
CA THR A 311 -29.49 -50.52 -29.85
C THR A 311 -29.55 -51.41 -28.59
N ASP A 312 -30.37 -50.93 -27.64
CA ASP A 312 -31.02 -51.58 -26.49
C ASP A 312 -30.30 -51.50 -25.12
N ILE A 313 -30.77 -50.66 -24.18
CA ILE A 313 -31.93 -50.81 -23.26
C ILE A 313 -31.76 -51.98 -22.28
N PHE A 314 -31.62 -51.66 -20.99
CA PHE A 314 -32.30 -52.41 -19.91
C PHE A 314 -32.54 -51.50 -18.70
N GLU A 315 -33.80 -51.51 -18.27
CA GLU A 315 -34.40 -50.86 -17.11
C GLU A 315 -34.96 -51.98 -16.20
N ALA A 316 -34.79 -51.86 -14.87
CA ALA A 316 -35.55 -52.47 -13.75
C ALA A 316 -34.64 -52.89 -12.59
N SER A 317 -35.01 -52.96 -11.30
CA SER A 317 -36.07 -52.43 -10.43
C SER A 317 -35.78 -53.02 -9.02
N LYS A 318 -35.83 -52.17 -7.99
CA LYS A 318 -36.21 -52.35 -6.56
C LYS A 318 -36.06 -53.72 -5.84
N GLU A 319 -35.55 -53.68 -4.60
CA GLU A 319 -36.36 -53.89 -3.36
C GLU A 319 -35.59 -53.54 -2.06
N GLU A 320 -36.31 -52.97 -1.07
CA GLU A 320 -35.88 -52.68 0.31
C GLU A 320 -35.84 -53.95 1.19
N PRO A 321 -35.31 -53.89 2.43
CA PRO A 321 -36.25 -53.68 3.55
C PRO A 321 -35.74 -52.74 4.67
N LYS A 322 -36.71 -52.15 5.38
CA LYS A 322 -36.59 -51.44 6.66
C LYS A 322 -36.65 -52.41 7.84
N ASP A 323 -35.86 -52.19 8.90
CA ASP A 323 -36.37 -52.03 10.28
C ASP A 323 -35.31 -51.42 11.22
N ALA A 324 -35.80 -50.92 12.36
CA ALA A 324 -35.32 -49.81 13.16
C ALA A 324 -34.25 -50.07 14.25
N GLY A 325 -33.47 -49.01 14.53
CA GLY A 325 -33.24 -48.47 15.88
C GLY A 325 -32.17 -49.08 16.79
N LYS A 326 -31.00 -48.41 16.92
CA LYS A 326 -30.55 -47.70 18.15
C LYS A 326 -29.06 -47.30 18.08
N GLU A 327 -28.83 -46.02 18.40
CA GLU A 327 -27.72 -45.41 19.14
C GLU A 327 -26.30 -46.00 19.04
N GLY A 328 -25.35 -45.17 18.58
CA GLY A 328 -23.93 -45.34 18.92
C GLY A 328 -22.94 -44.94 17.82
N THR A 329 -22.99 -43.72 17.29
CA THR A 329 -21.90 -43.20 16.44
C THR A 329 -20.81 -42.59 17.32
N SER A 330 -19.77 -43.37 17.61
CA SER A 330 -18.49 -42.86 18.09
C SER A 330 -17.73 -42.23 16.92
N THR A 331 -17.91 -40.93 16.72
CA THR A 331 -16.99 -40.11 15.92
C THR A 331 -15.65 -40.07 16.66
N VAL A 332 -14.61 -40.59 16.02
CA VAL A 332 -13.22 -40.38 16.47
C VAL A 332 -12.89 -38.91 16.21
N SER A 333 -13.23 -38.07 17.17
CA SER A 333 -12.68 -36.72 17.29
C SER A 333 -11.21 -36.86 17.64
N GLN A 334 -10.33 -36.67 16.65
CA GLN A 334 -8.93 -36.40 16.93
C GLN A 334 -8.86 -35.02 17.59
N SER A 335 -8.89 -35.01 18.93
CA SER A 335 -8.53 -33.86 19.74
C SER A 335 -7.04 -33.57 19.51
N ARG A 336 -6.74 -32.64 18.60
CA ARG A 336 -5.44 -31.95 18.58
C ARG A 336 -5.27 -31.26 19.93
N MET A 337 -4.20 -31.62 20.65
CA MET A 337 -3.73 -30.87 21.82
C MET A 337 -3.54 -29.40 21.40
N PRO A 338 -3.93 -28.41 22.21
CA PRO A 338 -3.72 -27.01 21.87
C PRO A 338 -2.21 -26.76 21.85
N CYS A 339 -1.68 -26.42 20.67
CA CYS A 339 -0.36 -25.80 20.57
C CYS A 339 -0.43 -24.50 21.40
N GLU A 340 0.60 -24.18 22.18
CA GLU A 340 0.65 -22.89 22.87
C GLU A 340 0.72 -21.77 21.82
N GLU A 341 -0.44 -21.28 21.39
CA GLU A 341 -0.56 -20.21 20.40
C GLU A 341 0.22 -18.99 20.92
N ILE A 342 1.16 -18.50 20.11
CA ILE A 342 1.92 -17.30 20.45
C ILE A 342 1.00 -16.10 20.30
N LEU A 343 0.73 -15.44 21.42
CA LEU A 343 -0.14 -14.27 21.51
C LEU A 343 0.66 -13.03 21.93
N LEU A 344 0.42 -11.91 21.26
CA LEU A 344 1.11 -10.65 21.52
C LEU A 344 0.20 -9.66 22.26
N ASN A 345 0.74 -9.01 23.28
CA ASN A 345 0.00 -7.99 24.04
C ASN A 345 0.03 -6.64 23.28
N PRO A 346 -1.12 -6.11 22.83
CA PRO A 346 -1.17 -4.89 22.01
C PRO A 346 -0.86 -3.61 22.79
N ASN A 347 -0.96 -3.65 24.12
CA ASN A 347 -0.78 -2.48 24.98
C ASN A 347 0.65 -2.30 25.48
N VAL A 348 1.56 -3.17 25.09
CA VAL A 348 2.99 -3.04 25.36
C VAL A 348 3.55 -1.82 24.61
N PHE A 349 4.47 -1.08 25.26
CA PHE A 349 5.01 0.19 24.76
C PHE A 349 3.97 1.31 24.55
N THR A 350 2.84 1.23 25.26
CA THR A 350 1.83 2.30 25.35
C THR A 350 1.90 3.04 26.69
N GLU A 351 1.11 4.11 26.83
CA GLU A 351 1.03 4.95 28.03
C GLU A 351 0.19 4.31 29.17
N PHE A 352 -0.38 3.13 28.95
CA PHE A 352 -1.28 2.47 29.91
C PHE A 352 -0.52 1.63 30.94
N ASN A 353 -0.99 1.67 32.18
CA ASN A 353 -0.44 0.85 33.26
C ASN A 353 -0.96 -0.58 33.15
N LEU A 354 -0.08 -1.51 32.76
CA LEU A 354 -0.37 -2.94 32.74
C LEU A 354 -0.38 -3.50 34.17
N ALA A 355 -1.33 -4.39 34.46
CA ALA A 355 -1.38 -5.14 35.70
C ALA A 355 -0.76 -6.53 35.48
N GLY A 356 0.13 -6.96 36.37
CA GLY A 356 0.83 -8.24 36.28
C GLY A 356 2.12 -8.25 37.09
N THR A 357 2.82 -9.38 37.11
CA THR A 357 4.18 -9.41 37.65
C THR A 357 5.12 -8.64 36.71
N VAL A 358 6.19 -8.04 37.26
CA VAL A 358 7.20 -7.33 36.44
C VAL A 358 7.80 -8.27 35.38
N GLU A 359 7.89 -9.56 35.71
CA GLU A 359 8.37 -10.61 34.82
C GLU A 359 7.42 -10.87 33.64
N GLU A 360 6.10 -10.91 33.87
CA GLU A 360 5.10 -11.06 32.79
C GLU A 360 5.13 -9.88 31.81
N ILE A 361 5.22 -8.65 32.32
CA ILE A 361 5.29 -7.45 31.47
C ILE A 361 6.60 -7.46 30.67
N ALA A 362 7.72 -7.82 31.31
CA ALA A 362 9.01 -7.94 30.62
C ALA A 362 8.99 -9.04 29.54
N ALA A 363 8.30 -10.15 29.77
CA ALA A 363 8.12 -11.22 28.79
C ALA A 363 7.25 -10.78 27.59
N ASP A 364 6.18 -10.03 27.85
CA ASP A 364 5.34 -9.44 26.80
C ASP A 364 6.13 -8.42 25.97
N GLU A 365 6.93 -7.57 26.61
CA GLU A 365 7.86 -6.66 25.94
C GLU A 365 8.91 -7.39 25.11
N ALA A 366 9.48 -8.48 25.63
CA ALA A 366 10.46 -9.29 24.91
C ALA A 366 9.83 -9.92 23.66
N SER A 367 8.59 -10.41 23.76
CA SER A 367 7.86 -11.02 22.64
C SER A 367 7.59 -10.02 21.52
N VAL A 368 7.14 -8.80 21.85
CA VAL A 368 6.93 -7.73 20.86
C VAL A 368 8.25 -7.25 20.24
N ARG A 369 9.33 -7.15 21.02
CA ARG A 369 10.67 -6.86 20.48
C ARG A 369 11.13 -7.94 19.52
N LYS A 370 10.92 -9.22 19.85
CA LYS A 370 11.26 -10.35 18.98
C LYS A 370 10.52 -10.29 17.64
N ALA A 371 9.22 -9.99 17.66
CA ALA A 371 8.45 -9.78 16.43
C ALA A 371 8.96 -8.56 15.61
N SER A 372 9.34 -7.49 16.30
CA SER A 372 9.92 -6.29 15.66
C SER A 372 11.31 -6.54 15.06
N SER A 373 12.13 -7.38 15.70
CA SER A 373 13.42 -7.83 15.16
C SER A 373 13.25 -8.81 14.00
N TYR A 374 12.28 -9.72 14.06
CA TYR A 374 11.95 -10.63 12.97
C TYR A 374 11.65 -9.89 11.65
N LEU A 375 10.97 -8.75 11.73
CA LEU A 375 10.76 -7.88 10.57
C LEU A 375 12.08 -7.43 9.92
N MET A 376 13.07 -7.05 10.73
CA MET A 376 14.35 -6.50 10.26
C MET A 376 15.32 -7.57 9.80
N ASP A 377 15.39 -8.66 10.55
CA ASP A 377 16.43 -9.67 10.44
C ASP A 377 16.04 -10.80 9.47
N VAL A 378 14.74 -11.05 9.28
CA VAL A 378 14.24 -12.15 8.44
C VAL A 378 13.36 -11.64 7.31
N VAL A 379 12.28 -10.92 7.61
CA VAL A 379 11.26 -10.55 6.60
C VAL A 379 11.80 -9.57 5.57
N LEU A 380 12.52 -8.52 6.00
CA LEU A 380 13.10 -7.54 5.08
C LEU A 380 14.16 -8.17 4.14
N PRO A 381 15.11 -9.00 4.63
CA PRO A 381 16.01 -9.74 3.76
C PRO A 381 15.28 -10.70 2.81
N LYS A 382 14.34 -11.51 3.30
CA LYS A 382 13.55 -12.45 2.47
C LYS A 382 12.81 -11.71 1.37
N PHE A 383 12.10 -10.63 1.70
CA PHE A 383 11.41 -9.82 0.70
C PHE A 383 12.35 -9.26 -0.39
N VAL A 384 13.58 -8.89 -0.04
CA VAL A 384 14.57 -8.45 -1.04
C VAL A 384 15.05 -9.62 -1.89
N GLU A 385 15.21 -10.80 -1.32
CA GLU A 385 15.54 -12.02 -2.05
C GLU A 385 14.42 -12.40 -3.03
N ASP A 386 13.15 -12.36 -2.59
CA ASP A 386 11.97 -12.64 -3.42
C ASP A 386 11.87 -11.65 -4.60
N LEU A 387 12.21 -10.37 -4.36
CA LEU A 387 12.33 -9.35 -5.41
C LEU A 387 13.46 -9.66 -6.40
N CYS A 388 14.60 -10.16 -5.92
CA CYS A 388 15.74 -10.55 -6.76
C CYS A 388 15.43 -11.81 -7.60
N ALA A 389 14.71 -12.77 -7.02
CA ALA A 389 14.28 -14.00 -7.67
C ALA A 389 13.13 -13.80 -8.67
N LEU A 390 12.52 -12.60 -8.67
CA LEU A 390 11.30 -12.26 -9.41
C LEU A 390 10.05 -13.04 -8.97
N GLU A 391 10.05 -13.60 -7.75
CA GLU A 391 8.83 -14.15 -7.14
C GLU A 391 7.83 -13.03 -6.84
N VAL A 392 8.35 -11.85 -6.51
CA VAL A 392 7.56 -10.62 -6.36
C VAL A 392 8.09 -9.60 -7.36
N SER A 393 7.26 -9.19 -8.32
CA SER A 393 7.65 -8.21 -9.34
C SER A 393 6.71 -7.00 -9.34
N PRO A 394 6.95 -5.99 -8.47
CA PRO A 394 6.07 -4.83 -8.38
C PRO A 394 6.23 -3.94 -9.62
N MET A 395 5.11 -3.66 -10.27
CA MET A 395 5.05 -2.93 -11.54
C MET A 395 5.05 -1.42 -11.36
N ASP A 396 4.47 -0.93 -10.28
CA ASP A 396 4.29 0.50 -10.00
C ASP A 396 4.29 0.74 -8.49
N GLY A 397 4.10 2.01 -8.09
CA GLY A 397 4.14 2.37 -6.67
C GLY A 397 3.00 1.79 -5.84
N GLN A 398 1.86 1.46 -6.46
CA GLN A 398 0.71 0.88 -5.78
C GLN A 398 0.94 -0.62 -5.55
N THR A 399 1.31 -1.36 -6.59
CA THR A 399 1.69 -2.78 -6.50
C THR A 399 2.90 -2.99 -5.58
N LEU A 400 3.89 -2.08 -5.56
CA LEU A 400 4.97 -2.11 -4.56
C LEU A 400 4.45 -1.93 -3.13
N THR A 401 3.48 -1.03 -2.93
CA THR A 401 2.86 -0.82 -1.62
C THR A 401 2.11 -2.07 -1.16
N ASP A 402 1.39 -2.71 -2.08
CA ASP A 402 0.61 -3.91 -1.78
C ASP A 402 1.51 -5.12 -1.53
N ALA A 403 2.60 -5.28 -2.28
CA ALA A 403 3.63 -6.30 -2.05
C ALA A 403 4.29 -6.14 -0.67
N LEU A 404 4.70 -4.92 -0.29
CA LEU A 404 5.22 -4.66 1.07
C LEU A 404 4.20 -5.05 2.14
N HIS A 405 2.94 -4.69 1.96
CA HIS A 405 1.89 -4.98 2.92
C HIS A 405 1.59 -6.47 3.06
N ALA A 406 1.57 -7.21 1.95
CA ALA A 406 1.38 -8.67 1.95
C ALA A 406 2.47 -9.39 2.75
N HIS A 407 3.70 -8.88 2.71
CA HIS A 407 4.82 -9.39 3.52
C HIS A 407 4.86 -8.80 4.94
N GLY A 408 3.85 -8.05 5.37
CA GLY A 408 3.81 -7.43 6.70
C GLY A 408 4.75 -6.24 6.88
N ILE A 409 5.31 -5.69 5.80
CA ILE A 409 6.22 -4.55 5.84
C ILE A 409 5.43 -3.25 5.74
N ASN A 410 5.62 -2.35 6.71
CA ASN A 410 5.07 -1.00 6.64
C ASN A 410 5.87 -0.13 5.65
N VAL A 411 5.20 0.74 4.90
CA VAL A 411 5.84 1.67 3.92
C VAL A 411 6.90 2.58 4.54
N ARG A 412 6.92 2.76 5.87
CA ARG A 412 8.00 3.45 6.59
C ARG A 412 9.39 2.83 6.33
N TYR A 413 9.44 1.53 6.04
CA TYR A 413 10.65 0.78 5.75
C TYR A 413 11.09 0.85 4.29
N LEU A 414 10.35 1.57 3.43
CA LEU A 414 10.66 1.68 2.00
C LEU A 414 12.07 2.19 1.73
N GLY A 415 12.61 3.08 2.57
CA GLY A 415 13.99 3.55 2.44
C GLY A 415 15.02 2.42 2.65
N LYS A 416 14.80 1.52 3.61
CA LYS A 416 15.67 0.36 3.86
C LYS A 416 15.61 -0.65 2.72
N VAL A 417 14.42 -0.87 2.16
CA VAL A 417 14.23 -1.73 0.99
C VAL A 417 15.00 -1.14 -0.20
N ALA A 418 14.83 0.15 -0.46
CA ALA A 418 15.57 0.84 -1.52
C ALA A 418 17.08 0.65 -1.36
N GLU A 419 17.63 0.86 -0.15
CA GLU A 419 19.06 0.70 0.10
C GLU A 419 19.60 -0.70 -0.22
N LYS A 420 18.82 -1.74 0.07
CA LYS A 420 19.18 -3.13 -0.23
C LYS A 420 19.03 -3.47 -1.72
N THR A 421 18.12 -2.82 -2.45
CA THR A 421 17.89 -3.05 -3.89
C THR A 421 18.73 -2.14 -4.80
N LYS A 422 19.75 -1.43 -4.29
CA LYS A 422 20.63 -0.54 -5.09
C LYS A 422 21.29 -1.18 -6.30
N HIS A 423 21.54 -2.49 -6.24
CA HIS A 423 22.16 -3.26 -7.31
C HIS A 423 21.18 -3.54 -8.47
N LEU A 424 19.87 -3.45 -8.24
CA LEU A 424 18.82 -3.65 -9.24
C LEU A 424 18.26 -2.30 -9.68
N ALA A 425 18.70 -1.82 -10.84
CA ALA A 425 18.35 -0.49 -11.34
C ALA A 425 16.83 -0.25 -11.44
N HIS A 426 16.07 -1.24 -11.90
CA HIS A 426 14.62 -1.11 -12.09
C HIS A 426 13.85 -0.96 -10.76
N LEU A 427 14.19 -1.75 -9.74
CA LEU A 427 13.58 -1.65 -8.40
C LEU A 427 14.08 -0.43 -7.65
N TRP A 428 15.36 -0.09 -7.77
CA TRP A 428 15.90 1.14 -7.19
C TRP A 428 15.17 2.38 -7.71
N ASP A 429 14.96 2.47 -9.03
CA ASP A 429 14.22 3.54 -9.67
C ASP A 429 12.77 3.59 -9.18
N LEU A 430 12.12 2.43 -9.03
CA LEU A 430 10.75 2.31 -8.57
C LEU A 430 10.60 2.78 -7.11
N CYS A 431 11.44 2.26 -6.21
CA CYS A 431 11.47 2.67 -4.80
C CYS A 431 11.75 4.16 -4.65
N THR A 432 12.74 4.68 -5.39
CA THR A 432 13.08 6.11 -5.40
C THR A 432 11.92 6.95 -5.90
N SER A 433 11.28 6.55 -7.00
CA SER A 433 10.12 7.22 -7.56
C SER A 433 8.95 7.24 -6.57
N GLU A 434 8.68 6.13 -5.88
CA GLU A 434 7.60 6.05 -4.90
C GLU A 434 7.86 6.91 -3.65
N ILE A 435 9.11 6.96 -3.17
CA ILE A 435 9.51 7.88 -2.08
C ILE A 435 9.25 9.33 -2.51
N ILE A 436 9.68 9.71 -3.72
CA ILE A 436 9.45 11.05 -4.27
C ILE A 436 7.94 11.35 -4.36
N VAL A 437 7.14 10.47 -4.97
CA VAL A 437 5.69 10.66 -5.09
C VAL A 437 5.05 10.88 -3.72
N ARG A 438 5.38 10.04 -2.74
CA ARG A 438 4.76 10.13 -1.41
C ARG A 438 5.18 11.39 -0.68
N SER A 439 6.44 11.82 -0.77
CA SER A 439 6.91 13.10 -0.21
C SER A 439 6.23 14.30 -0.88
N THR A 440 6.21 14.33 -2.21
CA THR A 440 5.58 15.38 -3.02
C THR A 440 4.07 15.50 -2.74
N LYS A 441 3.39 14.36 -2.51
CA LYS A 441 1.96 14.31 -2.16
C LYS A 441 1.64 15.08 -0.88
N HIS A 442 2.49 15.01 0.16
CA HIS A 442 2.25 15.77 1.40
C HIS A 442 2.34 17.28 1.14
N ILE A 443 3.36 17.72 0.40
CA ILE A 443 3.55 19.13 0.03
C ILE A 443 2.36 19.65 -0.79
N LEU A 444 1.92 18.90 -1.80
CA LEU A 444 0.78 19.30 -2.63
C LEU A 444 -0.51 19.38 -1.80
N LYS A 445 -0.76 18.41 -0.90
CA LYS A 445 -1.95 18.42 -0.03
C LYS A 445 -2.00 19.67 0.84
N ASP A 446 -0.88 20.09 1.41
CA ASP A 446 -0.84 21.28 2.25
C ASP A 446 -1.08 22.56 1.43
N MET A 447 -0.50 22.66 0.22
CA MET A 447 -0.79 23.77 -0.69
C MET A 447 -2.28 23.83 -1.10
N LEU A 448 -2.90 22.68 -1.35
CA LEU A 448 -4.33 22.61 -1.70
C LEU A 448 -5.25 23.04 -0.55
N ARG A 449 -4.83 22.80 0.70
CA ARG A 449 -5.57 23.17 1.91
C ARG A 449 -5.62 24.68 2.10
N GLU A 450 -4.53 25.37 1.79
CA GLU A 450 -4.42 26.83 1.92
C GLU A 450 -5.05 27.59 0.74
N SER A 451 -5.36 26.89 -0.35
CA SER A 451 -5.82 27.48 -1.61
C SER A 451 -7.33 27.65 -1.68
N GLN A 452 -7.76 28.79 -2.23
CA GLN A 452 -9.17 29.06 -2.53
C GLN A 452 -9.64 28.33 -3.80
N ASP A 453 -10.94 28.09 -3.89
CA ASP A 453 -11.56 27.26 -4.94
C ASP A 453 -11.25 27.72 -6.36
N HIS A 454 -11.22 29.04 -6.59
CA HIS A 454 -10.97 29.61 -7.90
C HIS A 454 -9.49 29.56 -8.32
N ASP A 455 -8.57 29.41 -7.36
CA ASP A 455 -7.12 29.40 -7.62
C ASP A 455 -6.56 27.97 -7.79
N LEU A 456 -7.34 26.93 -7.52
CA LEU A 456 -6.88 25.53 -7.49
C LEU A 456 -6.15 25.13 -8.78
N GLY A 457 -6.71 25.46 -9.95
CA GLY A 457 -6.08 25.14 -11.23
C GLY A 457 -4.73 25.84 -11.42
N ALA A 458 -4.61 27.09 -10.97
CA ALA A 458 -3.37 27.86 -11.07
C ALA A 458 -2.30 27.33 -10.11
N VAL A 459 -2.69 26.97 -8.88
CA VAL A 459 -1.79 26.40 -7.88
C VAL A 459 -1.28 25.02 -8.31
N ILE A 460 -2.16 24.15 -8.79
CA ILE A 460 -1.79 22.80 -9.24
C ILE A 460 -0.88 22.85 -10.48
N SER A 461 -1.22 23.68 -11.48
CA SER A 461 -0.36 23.83 -12.66
C SER A 461 1.01 24.42 -12.32
N HIS A 462 1.06 25.44 -11.47
CA HIS A 462 2.32 25.98 -10.95
C HIS A 462 3.13 24.92 -10.20
N PHE A 463 2.48 24.11 -9.36
CA PHE A 463 3.12 23.02 -8.63
C PHE A 463 3.76 21.99 -9.56
N PHE A 464 3.02 21.49 -10.56
CA PHE A 464 3.57 20.54 -11.53
C PHE A 464 4.70 21.14 -12.36
N ASN A 465 4.62 22.44 -12.68
CA ASN A 465 5.70 23.16 -13.33
C ASN A 465 6.94 23.27 -12.44
N CYS A 466 6.79 23.49 -11.13
CA CYS A 466 7.92 23.45 -10.20
C CYS A 466 8.51 22.04 -10.06
N PHE A 467 7.65 21.02 -10.09
CA PHE A 467 8.04 19.64 -9.89
C PHE A 467 8.84 19.07 -11.07
N VAL A 468 8.37 19.32 -12.30
CA VAL A 468 8.91 18.71 -13.52
C VAL A 468 9.67 19.71 -14.41
N GLY A 469 9.22 20.96 -14.42
CA GLY A 469 9.85 22.04 -15.16
C GLY A 469 10.94 22.76 -14.38
N ASN A 470 11.38 23.90 -14.90
CA ASN A 470 12.45 24.71 -14.32
C ASN A 470 11.95 26.12 -14.00
N VAL A 471 11.23 26.25 -12.88
CA VAL A 471 10.65 27.50 -12.42
C VAL A 471 11.63 28.23 -11.51
N LEU A 472 12.14 29.37 -12.01
CA LEU A 472 13.02 30.27 -11.28
C LEU A 472 12.22 31.27 -10.43
N PRO A 473 12.80 31.79 -9.33
CA PRO A 473 12.14 32.82 -8.51
C PRO A 473 11.80 34.06 -9.34
N LYS A 474 10.62 34.65 -9.11
CA LYS A 474 10.20 35.91 -9.73
C LYS A 474 11.14 37.04 -9.28
N GLY A 475 12.19 37.26 -10.07
CA GLY A 475 13.20 38.31 -9.90
C GLY A 475 14.12 38.49 -11.13
N ALA A 476 13.77 37.91 -12.28
CA ALA A 476 14.46 38.12 -13.55
C ALA A 476 13.43 38.40 -14.65
N THR A 477 12.98 39.66 -14.71
CA THR A 477 12.27 40.16 -15.87
C THR A 477 13.25 40.22 -17.04
N ASN A 478 13.09 39.34 -18.02
CA ASN A 478 13.26 39.75 -19.41
C ASN A 478 11.93 39.52 -20.09
N SER A 479 11.29 40.64 -20.40
CA SER A 479 10.08 40.75 -21.19
C SER A 479 10.21 40.00 -22.51
N MET A 480 9.26 39.12 -22.83
CA MET A 480 8.81 38.88 -24.19
C MET A 480 7.34 38.42 -24.13
N GLN A 481 6.43 39.38 -24.26
CA GLN A 481 5.08 39.10 -24.76
C GLN A 481 5.17 38.97 -26.30
N PRO A 482 4.51 37.99 -26.93
CA PRO A 482 4.21 38.07 -28.35
C PRO A 482 3.08 39.09 -28.54
N LYS A 483 3.35 40.14 -29.31
CA LYS A 483 2.37 41.09 -29.81
C LYS A 483 1.46 40.40 -30.83
N SER A 484 0.15 40.57 -30.70
CA SER A 484 -0.77 40.49 -31.83
C SER A 484 -1.60 41.77 -31.90
N GLU A 485 -1.60 42.36 -33.09
CA GLU A 485 -2.07 43.69 -33.42
C GLU A 485 -3.60 43.81 -33.47
N LYS A 486 -4.07 45.04 -33.29
CA LYS A 486 -5.48 45.51 -33.33
C LYS A 486 -6.09 45.39 -34.74
N LYS A 487 -7.41 45.14 -34.82
CA LYS A 487 -8.41 46.15 -35.24
C LYS A 487 -9.88 45.70 -35.12
N GLU A 488 -10.62 46.46 -34.30
CA GLU A 488 -11.97 47.03 -34.45
C GLU A 488 -13.08 46.29 -35.24
N HIS A 489 -14.26 46.07 -34.60
CA HIS A 489 -15.45 46.94 -34.77
C HIS A 489 -16.62 46.63 -33.80
N SER A 490 -17.11 47.72 -33.19
CA SER A 490 -18.50 48.13 -32.87
C SER A 490 -19.44 47.37 -31.92
N ASN A 491 -19.74 48.07 -30.81
CA ASN A 491 -21.06 48.44 -30.24
C ASN A 491 -22.14 47.38 -29.97
N HIS A 492 -22.52 47.23 -28.68
CA HIS A 492 -23.73 47.87 -28.16
C HIS A 492 -23.75 47.99 -26.62
N GLN A 493 -24.20 49.17 -26.18
CA GLN A 493 -24.52 49.56 -24.81
C GLN A 493 -25.61 48.67 -24.19
N ILE A 494 -25.56 48.47 -22.86
CA ILE A 494 -26.69 48.73 -21.94
C ILE A 494 -26.09 49.19 -20.60
N GLN A 495 -26.34 50.45 -20.27
CA GLN A 495 -26.23 51.01 -18.93
C GLN A 495 -27.48 50.64 -18.13
N ARG A 496 -27.32 50.17 -16.89
CA ARG A 496 -28.26 50.52 -15.81
C ARG A 496 -27.51 50.91 -14.55
N ARG A 497 -27.95 52.04 -14.01
CA ARG A 497 -27.37 52.84 -12.95
C ARG A 497 -28.06 52.54 -11.62
N SER A 498 -27.26 52.65 -10.57
CA SER A 498 -27.58 53.18 -9.23
C SER A 498 -28.10 52.23 -8.15
N GLY A 499 -27.43 52.33 -7.01
CA GLY A 499 -27.77 51.75 -5.72
C GLY A 499 -26.61 51.93 -4.75
N LYS A 500 -26.32 53.19 -4.38
CA LYS A 500 -25.30 53.55 -3.38
C LYS A 500 -25.67 52.93 -2.02
N GLY A 501 -24.77 52.12 -1.48
CA GLY A 501 -24.69 51.76 -0.06
C GLY A 501 -23.23 51.68 0.31
N GLN A 502 -22.65 52.81 0.75
CA GLN A 502 -21.30 52.87 1.30
C GLN A 502 -21.28 52.13 2.64
N ILE A 503 -20.54 51.03 2.72
CA ILE A 503 -19.93 50.58 3.96
C ILE A 503 -18.43 50.55 3.69
N LYS A 504 -17.73 51.52 4.27
CA LYS A 504 -16.27 51.56 4.35
C LYS A 504 -15.82 50.47 5.33
N SER A 505 -15.04 49.51 4.87
CA SER A 505 -14.10 48.77 5.71
C SER A 505 -12.75 48.75 5.02
N ASN A 506 -11.93 49.74 5.36
CA ASN A 506 -10.49 49.69 5.12
C ASN A 506 -9.90 48.66 6.08
N HIS A 507 -9.45 47.51 5.55
CA HIS A 507 -8.34 46.69 6.02
C HIS A 507 -8.16 45.53 5.03
N GLU A 508 -7.67 45.82 3.82
CA GLU A 508 -7.13 44.77 2.94
C GLU A 508 -5.69 44.51 3.37
N ALA A 509 -5.51 43.44 4.16
CA ALA A 509 -4.24 42.75 4.25
C ALA A 509 -3.89 42.19 2.86
N PRO A 510 -2.61 42.15 2.45
CA PRO A 510 -2.25 41.62 1.14
C PRO A 510 -2.73 40.16 1.05
N SER A 511 -3.43 39.83 -0.03
CA SER A 511 -4.02 38.52 -0.28
C SER A 511 -3.00 37.40 -0.08
N ARG A 512 -3.28 36.48 0.86
CA ARG A 512 -2.48 35.27 1.17
C ARG A 512 -2.25 34.34 -0.04
N ALA A 513 -2.93 34.56 -1.17
CA ALA A 513 -2.70 33.86 -2.45
C ALA A 513 -1.27 34.03 -3.02
N ASN A 514 -0.52 35.05 -2.60
CA ASN A 514 0.84 35.27 -3.11
C ASN A 514 1.92 34.35 -2.50
N GLN A 515 1.63 33.61 -1.42
CA GLN A 515 2.60 32.69 -0.79
C GLN A 515 2.67 31.32 -1.49
N SER A 516 1.57 30.79 -2.03
CA SER A 516 1.58 29.50 -2.74
C SER A 516 2.25 29.58 -4.13
N LEU A 517 2.27 30.78 -4.73
CA LEU A 517 2.92 31.08 -6.01
C LEU A 517 4.41 31.48 -5.89
N SER A 518 4.98 31.50 -4.68
CA SER A 518 6.41 31.75 -4.47
C SER A 518 7.27 30.47 -4.46
N LEU A 519 6.65 29.29 -4.57
CA LEU A 519 7.36 28.03 -4.65
C LEU A 519 8.22 27.98 -5.92
N THR A 520 9.48 27.59 -5.78
CA THR A 520 10.43 27.39 -6.89
C THR A 520 10.76 25.91 -7.03
N SER A 521 11.26 25.49 -8.19
CA SER A 521 11.68 24.09 -8.40
C SER A 521 12.71 23.66 -7.36
N LYS A 522 13.74 24.48 -7.09
CA LYS A 522 14.77 24.19 -6.08
C LYS A 522 14.19 24.06 -4.67
N GLY A 523 13.27 24.96 -4.30
CA GLY A 523 12.61 24.92 -3.00
C GLY A 523 11.81 23.63 -2.81
N LEU A 524 11.00 23.26 -3.81
CA LEU A 524 10.19 22.04 -3.79
C LEU A 524 11.06 20.78 -3.64
N TRP A 525 12.12 20.66 -4.44
CA TRP A 525 13.03 19.50 -4.36
C TRP A 525 13.83 19.45 -3.05
N SER A 526 14.14 20.59 -2.43
CA SER A 526 14.72 20.63 -1.08
C SER A 526 13.75 20.04 -0.04
N TYR A 527 12.48 20.44 -0.08
CA TYR A 527 11.46 19.87 0.82
C TYR A 527 11.27 18.37 0.59
N ILE A 528 11.26 17.91 -0.67
CA ILE A 528 11.17 16.48 -0.99
C ILE A 528 12.35 15.70 -0.38
N GLN A 529 13.57 16.25 -0.48
CA GLN A 529 14.77 15.62 0.07
C GLN A 529 14.76 15.55 1.59
N GLU A 530 14.34 16.63 2.26
CA GLU A 530 14.21 16.65 3.72
C GLU A 530 13.14 15.67 4.21
N PHE A 531 12.00 15.62 3.54
CA PHE A 531 10.93 14.69 3.86
C PHE A 531 11.36 13.23 3.67
N ALA A 532 12.11 12.94 2.59
CA ALA A 532 12.66 11.62 2.33
C ALA A 532 13.61 11.16 3.44
N ARG A 533 14.52 12.04 3.88
CA ARG A 533 15.43 11.77 5.01
C ARG A 533 14.69 11.56 6.32
N PHE A 534 13.72 12.42 6.63
CA PHE A 534 13.01 12.38 7.90
C PHE A 534 12.10 11.15 8.02
N LYS A 535 11.25 10.90 7.02
CA LYS A 535 10.20 9.87 7.11
C LYS A 535 10.67 8.48 6.69
N TYR A 536 11.56 8.40 5.72
CA TYR A 536 12.01 7.13 5.14
C TYR A 536 13.47 6.81 5.47
N GLN A 537 14.19 7.67 6.19
CA GLN A 537 15.61 7.50 6.50
C GLN A 537 16.46 7.27 5.23
N PHE A 538 16.06 7.92 4.14
CA PHE A 538 16.61 7.68 2.81
C PHE A 538 17.19 8.94 2.19
N GLU A 539 18.42 8.84 1.67
CA GLU A 539 19.06 9.93 0.95
C GLU A 539 18.79 9.85 -0.55
N LEU A 540 18.01 10.81 -1.07
CA LEU A 540 17.77 10.91 -2.50
C LEU A 540 19.07 11.25 -3.27
N PRO A 541 19.29 10.65 -4.46
CA PRO A 541 20.36 11.04 -5.35
C PRO A 541 20.32 12.54 -5.68
N LYS A 542 21.49 13.19 -5.78
CA LYS A 542 21.57 14.63 -6.11
C LYS A 542 20.96 14.96 -7.48
N ASP A 543 21.02 14.01 -8.40
CA ASP A 543 20.47 14.12 -9.75
C ASP A 543 19.05 13.54 -9.88
N ALA A 544 18.36 13.26 -8.75
CA ALA A 544 17.03 12.66 -8.76
C ALA A 544 16.03 13.43 -9.64
N MET A 545 16.10 14.77 -9.63
CA MET A 545 15.25 15.62 -10.48
C MET A 545 15.37 15.31 -11.98
N LEU A 546 16.57 14.92 -12.45
CA LEU A 546 16.83 14.61 -13.86
C LEU A 546 16.52 13.16 -14.23
N GLN A 547 16.68 12.24 -13.27
CA GLN A 547 16.52 10.80 -13.49
C GLN A 547 15.07 10.29 -13.29
N VAL A 548 14.22 11.11 -12.68
CA VAL A 548 12.83 10.74 -12.41
C VAL A 548 12.05 10.46 -13.69
N ARG A 549 11.34 9.34 -13.69
CA ARG A 549 10.39 8.95 -14.74
C ARG A 549 9.15 9.86 -14.67
N LYS A 550 9.26 11.04 -15.28
CA LYS A 550 8.31 12.17 -15.18
C LYS A 550 6.85 11.72 -15.34
N VAL A 551 6.54 10.93 -16.37
CA VAL A 551 5.17 10.47 -16.65
C VAL A 551 4.63 9.56 -15.54
N SER A 552 5.38 8.52 -15.14
CA SER A 552 4.95 7.57 -14.10
C SER A 552 4.78 8.24 -12.74
N VAL A 553 5.67 9.17 -12.38
CA VAL A 553 5.61 9.91 -11.12
C VAL A 553 4.45 10.91 -11.09
N ILE A 554 4.20 11.66 -12.18
CA ILE A 554 3.02 12.54 -12.27
C ILE A 554 1.73 11.71 -12.17
N ARG A 555 1.65 10.59 -12.88
CA ARG A 555 0.50 9.67 -12.87
C ARG A 555 0.19 9.20 -11.44
N ASN A 556 1.20 8.64 -10.77
CA ASN A 556 1.05 8.13 -9.40
C ASN A 556 0.72 9.25 -8.41
N LEU A 557 1.32 10.44 -8.57
CA LEU A 557 0.96 11.61 -7.76
C LEU A 557 -0.50 12.05 -7.97
N CYS A 558 -0.96 12.08 -9.22
CA CYS A 558 -2.34 12.39 -9.57
C CYS A 558 -3.32 11.40 -8.94
N GLN A 559 -3.04 10.10 -9.00
CA GLN A 559 -3.85 9.06 -8.38
C GLN A 559 -3.91 9.18 -6.84
N LYS A 560 -2.78 9.51 -6.19
CA LYS A 560 -2.74 9.64 -4.71
C LYS A 560 -3.39 10.93 -4.18
N VAL A 561 -3.47 11.98 -4.98
CA VAL A 561 -4.06 13.29 -4.59
C VAL A 561 -5.47 13.48 -5.18
N GLY A 562 -5.82 12.73 -6.22
CA GLY A 562 -7.09 12.83 -6.93
C GLY A 562 -7.10 13.92 -8.01
N VAL A 563 -5.97 14.27 -8.61
CA VAL A 563 -5.93 15.31 -9.66
C VAL A 563 -6.18 14.69 -11.03
N SER A 564 -7.06 15.28 -11.83
CA SER A 564 -7.29 14.92 -13.23
C SER A 564 -6.68 15.96 -14.16
N ILE A 565 -5.87 15.49 -15.11
CA ILE A 565 -5.15 16.30 -16.09
C ILE A 565 -5.71 16.02 -17.49
N ALA A 566 -5.78 17.05 -18.34
CA ALA A 566 -6.22 16.94 -19.72
C ALA A 566 -5.36 15.95 -20.53
N SER A 567 -6.00 15.13 -21.36
CA SER A 567 -5.28 14.22 -22.26
C SER A 567 -4.72 15.00 -23.46
N ARG A 568 -3.44 15.40 -23.38
CA ARG A 568 -2.69 16.00 -24.48
C ARG A 568 -1.25 15.50 -24.52
N LYS A 569 -0.56 15.76 -25.63
CA LYS A 569 0.88 15.51 -25.73
C LYS A 569 1.64 16.63 -25.01
N TYR A 570 2.14 16.34 -23.81
CA TYR A 570 2.94 17.28 -23.02
C TYR A 570 4.42 17.20 -23.44
N ASP A 571 5.07 18.37 -23.54
CA ASP A 571 6.52 18.48 -23.55
C ASP A 571 6.99 18.68 -22.09
N LEU A 572 7.36 17.59 -21.44
CA LEU A 572 7.78 17.60 -20.02
C LEU A 572 9.21 18.11 -19.82
N ASP A 573 9.92 18.44 -20.90
CA ASP A 573 11.25 19.06 -20.85
C ASP A 573 11.18 20.59 -20.97
N ALA A 574 10.01 21.13 -21.31
CA ALA A 574 9.75 22.56 -21.31
C ALA A 574 9.83 23.16 -19.89
N ALA A 575 10.11 24.48 -19.82
CA ALA A 575 10.18 25.18 -18.54
C ALA A 575 8.83 25.22 -17.78
N LEU A 576 7.71 25.31 -18.51
CA LEU A 576 6.34 25.33 -17.99
C LEU A 576 5.44 24.36 -18.79
N PRO A 577 5.53 23.04 -18.57
CA PRO A 577 4.76 22.05 -19.33
C PRO A 577 3.24 22.13 -19.14
N PHE A 578 2.79 22.69 -18.02
CA PHE A 578 1.38 22.72 -17.59
C PHE A 578 0.84 24.14 -17.57
N GLN A 579 -0.42 24.27 -17.96
CA GLN A 579 -1.23 25.48 -17.93
C GLN A 579 -2.42 25.27 -17.02
N THR A 580 -3.05 26.35 -16.56
CA THR A 580 -4.25 26.29 -15.71
C THR A 580 -5.38 25.48 -16.34
N GLY A 581 -5.56 25.59 -17.67
CA GLY A 581 -6.60 24.85 -18.40
C GLY A 581 -6.37 23.35 -18.53
N ASP A 582 -5.20 22.85 -18.12
CA ASP A 582 -4.92 21.41 -18.09
C ASP A 582 -5.55 20.69 -16.90
N ILE A 583 -5.81 21.42 -15.82
CA ILE A 583 -6.32 20.83 -14.60
C ILE A 583 -7.83 20.75 -14.75
N LEU A 584 -8.32 19.53 -15.02
CA LEU A 584 -9.73 19.30 -15.30
C LEU A 584 -10.54 19.33 -14.01
N ASN A 585 -10.18 18.49 -13.04
CA ASN A 585 -10.93 18.27 -11.81
C ASN A 585 -10.01 17.80 -10.67
N ILE A 586 -10.49 17.95 -9.44
CA ILE A 586 -9.97 17.26 -8.26
C ILE A 586 -11.07 16.32 -7.76
N LEU A 587 -10.76 15.03 -7.70
CA LEU A 587 -11.62 13.95 -7.27
C LEU A 587 -11.26 13.53 -5.84
N PRO A 588 -12.23 13.10 -5.02
CA PRO A 588 -11.94 12.52 -3.71
C PRO A 588 -11.25 11.16 -3.85
N VAL A 589 -10.21 10.92 -3.05
CA VAL A 589 -9.54 9.62 -2.96
C VAL A 589 -10.13 8.86 -1.77
N VAL A 590 -10.84 7.77 -2.04
CA VAL A 590 -11.60 7.03 -1.04
C VAL A 590 -10.90 5.71 -0.68
N LYS A 591 -10.79 5.43 0.62
CA LYS A 591 -10.41 4.13 1.17
C LYS A 591 -11.53 3.65 2.07
N HIS A 592 -12.01 2.44 1.92
CA HIS A 592 -13.10 1.95 2.76
C HIS A 592 -12.90 0.50 3.18
N SER A 593 -13.67 0.09 4.19
CA SER A 593 -13.90 -1.32 4.50
C SER A 593 -14.70 -1.93 3.37
N VAL A 594 -14.17 -2.98 2.75
CA VAL A 594 -14.89 -3.79 1.77
C VAL A 594 -15.47 -4.97 2.55
N PRO A 595 -16.75 -5.34 2.37
CA PRO A 595 -17.29 -6.53 2.99
C PRO A 595 -16.50 -7.75 2.49
N VAL A 596 -15.93 -8.52 3.40
CA VAL A 596 -15.21 -9.76 3.09
C VAL A 596 -16.19 -10.92 3.27
N CYS A 597 -16.17 -11.88 2.35
CA CYS A 597 -16.90 -13.13 2.46
C CYS A 597 -15.88 -14.26 2.59
N SER A 598 -15.78 -14.84 3.79
CA SER A 598 -14.89 -15.97 4.11
C SER A 598 -15.18 -17.18 3.22
N GLU A 599 -16.46 -17.55 3.09
CA GLU A 599 -16.90 -18.66 2.24
C GLU A 599 -16.46 -18.52 0.77
N ALA A 600 -16.66 -17.35 0.16
CA ALA A 600 -16.22 -17.11 -1.22
C ALA A 600 -14.70 -17.17 -1.36
N ARG A 601 -13.96 -16.71 -0.34
CA ARG A 601 -12.50 -16.78 -0.34
C ARG A 601 -12.01 -18.22 -0.23
N ASP A 602 -12.60 -19.02 0.65
CA ASP A 602 -12.25 -20.43 0.82
C ASP A 602 -12.53 -21.23 -0.46
N LEU A 603 -13.65 -20.95 -1.14
CA LEU A 603 -13.97 -21.54 -2.46
C LEU A 603 -12.94 -21.14 -3.53
N MET A 604 -12.47 -19.90 -3.51
CA MET A 604 -11.42 -19.43 -4.43
C MET A 604 -10.09 -20.13 -4.15
N GLU A 605 -9.65 -20.20 -2.89
CA GLU A 605 -8.38 -20.83 -2.49
C GLU A 605 -8.39 -22.34 -2.79
N THR A 606 -9.48 -23.03 -2.46
CA THR A 606 -9.66 -24.44 -2.81
C THR A 606 -9.75 -24.66 -4.32
N GLY A 607 -10.44 -23.77 -5.05
CA GLY A 607 -10.50 -23.82 -6.51
C GLY A 607 -9.13 -23.70 -7.16
N VAL A 608 -8.27 -22.81 -6.65
CA VAL A 608 -6.88 -22.67 -7.12
C VAL A 608 -6.07 -23.94 -6.86
N ALA A 609 -6.19 -24.53 -5.66
CA ALA A 609 -5.52 -25.79 -5.34
C ALA A 609 -5.95 -26.93 -6.29
N ARG A 610 -7.25 -27.03 -6.57
CA ARG A 610 -7.82 -28.05 -7.48
C ARG A 610 -7.42 -27.86 -8.93
N LEU A 611 -7.28 -26.61 -9.37
CA LEU A 611 -6.74 -26.29 -10.68
C LEU A 611 -5.28 -26.72 -10.81
N ALA A 612 -4.46 -26.51 -9.77
CA ALA A 612 -3.07 -26.95 -9.74
C ALA A 612 -2.94 -28.49 -9.79
N GLU A 613 -3.88 -29.22 -9.17
CA GLU A 613 -3.98 -30.68 -9.25
C GLU A 613 -4.50 -31.18 -10.63
N GLY A 614 -4.95 -30.28 -11.51
CA GLY A 614 -5.50 -30.62 -12.83
C GLY A 614 -6.96 -31.07 -12.81
N MET A 615 -7.67 -30.94 -11.69
CA MET A 615 -9.08 -31.33 -11.56
C MET A 615 -10.02 -30.22 -12.05
N LEU A 616 -10.07 -30.04 -13.37
CA LEU A 616 -10.74 -28.91 -14.03
C LEU A 616 -12.24 -28.79 -13.71
N ASN A 617 -12.97 -29.91 -13.64
CA ASN A 617 -14.41 -29.90 -13.39
C ASN A 617 -14.76 -29.42 -11.97
N GLU A 618 -13.99 -29.88 -10.96
CA GLU A 618 -14.17 -29.44 -9.58
C GLU A 618 -13.80 -27.96 -9.44
N ALA A 619 -12.65 -27.57 -10.01
CA ALA A 619 -12.21 -26.17 -10.01
C ALA A 619 -13.27 -25.25 -10.65
N TYR A 620 -13.85 -25.65 -11.79
CA TYR A 620 -14.92 -24.89 -12.43
C TYR A 620 -16.15 -24.72 -11.53
N GLY A 621 -16.56 -25.78 -10.83
CA GLY A 621 -17.68 -25.73 -9.88
C GLY A 621 -17.43 -24.75 -8.75
N LEU A 622 -16.26 -24.86 -8.10
CA LEU A 622 -15.85 -23.99 -6.99
C LEU A 622 -15.78 -22.52 -7.40
N PHE A 623 -15.15 -22.22 -8.54
CA PHE A 623 -15.08 -20.83 -9.02
C PHE A 623 -16.44 -20.28 -9.45
N SER A 624 -17.33 -21.10 -10.02
CA SER A 624 -18.67 -20.65 -10.42
C SER A 624 -19.55 -20.31 -9.22
N GLU A 625 -19.43 -21.09 -8.14
CA GLU A 625 -20.09 -20.81 -6.87
C GLU A 625 -19.52 -19.55 -6.22
N ALA A 626 -18.19 -19.44 -6.11
CA ALA A 626 -17.52 -18.25 -5.62
C ALA A 626 -17.92 -16.99 -6.40
N PHE A 627 -17.98 -17.06 -7.74
CA PHE A 627 -18.41 -15.96 -8.59
C PHE A 627 -19.82 -15.47 -8.23
N SER A 628 -20.75 -16.40 -8.01
CA SER A 628 -22.14 -16.08 -7.68
C SER A 628 -22.26 -15.39 -6.33
N ILE A 629 -21.51 -15.86 -5.32
CA ILE A 629 -21.48 -15.25 -3.99
C ILE A 629 -20.83 -13.86 -4.04
N LEU A 630 -19.67 -13.74 -4.70
CA LEU A 630 -18.96 -12.47 -4.82
C LEU A 630 -19.79 -11.39 -5.52
N GLN A 631 -20.54 -11.76 -6.56
CA GLN A 631 -21.43 -10.85 -7.27
C GLN A 631 -22.59 -10.35 -6.38
N GLN A 632 -23.10 -11.19 -5.48
CA GLN A 632 -24.16 -10.80 -4.54
C GLN A 632 -23.65 -9.90 -3.42
N VAL A 633 -22.46 -10.18 -2.88
CA VAL A 633 -21.89 -9.45 -1.72
C VAL A 633 -21.22 -8.15 -2.13
N THR A 634 -20.30 -8.20 -3.09
CA THR A 634 -19.46 -7.06 -3.49
C THR A 634 -20.00 -6.31 -4.71
N GLY A 635 -20.92 -6.93 -5.45
CA GLY A 635 -21.44 -6.43 -6.73
C GLY A 635 -20.61 -6.88 -7.93
N PRO A 636 -21.10 -6.67 -9.17
CA PRO A 636 -20.45 -7.17 -10.38
C PRO A 636 -19.18 -6.40 -10.79
N MET A 637 -18.92 -5.23 -10.20
CA MET A 637 -17.79 -4.34 -10.54
C MET A 637 -16.82 -4.30 -9.36
N HIS A 638 -16.18 -5.43 -9.07
CA HIS A 638 -15.23 -5.56 -7.95
C HIS A 638 -13.99 -6.38 -8.36
N ARG A 639 -12.85 -6.09 -7.74
CA ARG A 639 -11.57 -6.75 -8.04
C ARG A 639 -11.60 -8.26 -7.83
N GLU A 640 -12.28 -8.73 -6.78
CA GLU A 640 -12.39 -10.17 -6.50
C GLU A 640 -13.22 -10.90 -7.57
N VAL A 641 -14.25 -10.25 -8.10
CA VAL A 641 -15.04 -10.78 -9.22
C VAL A 641 -14.19 -10.85 -10.49
N ALA A 642 -13.36 -9.84 -10.76
CA ALA A 642 -12.38 -9.90 -11.85
C ALA A 642 -11.41 -11.08 -11.67
N ASN A 643 -10.84 -11.27 -10.48
CA ASN A 643 -9.95 -12.38 -10.18
C ASN A 643 -10.65 -13.74 -10.39
N CYS A 644 -11.91 -13.88 -9.98
CA CYS A 644 -12.70 -15.08 -10.22
C CYS A 644 -12.92 -15.35 -11.72
N CYS A 645 -13.26 -14.32 -12.51
CA CYS A 645 -13.37 -14.42 -13.97
C CYS A 645 -12.04 -14.87 -14.62
N ARG A 646 -10.89 -14.37 -14.15
CA ARG A 646 -9.57 -14.79 -14.63
C ARG A 646 -9.34 -16.29 -14.42
N TYR A 647 -9.62 -16.81 -13.22
CA TYR A 647 -9.47 -18.24 -12.94
C TYR A 647 -10.47 -19.10 -13.72
N LEU A 648 -11.72 -18.67 -13.85
CA LEU A 648 -12.71 -19.33 -14.72
C LEU A 648 -12.23 -19.38 -16.18
N ALA A 649 -11.64 -18.30 -16.69
CA ALA A 649 -11.07 -18.27 -18.04
C ALA A 649 -9.95 -19.30 -18.21
N MET A 650 -9.06 -19.41 -17.21
CA MET A 650 -7.95 -20.37 -17.21
C MET A 650 -8.44 -21.82 -17.17
N VAL A 651 -9.43 -22.13 -16.32
CA VAL A 651 -10.04 -23.48 -16.27
C VAL A 651 -10.68 -23.85 -17.61
N LEU A 652 -11.45 -22.93 -18.20
CA LEU A 652 -12.10 -23.15 -19.50
C LEU A 652 -11.09 -23.34 -20.62
N TYR A 653 -9.99 -22.59 -20.60
CA TYR A 653 -8.89 -22.74 -21.55
C TYR A 653 -8.28 -24.14 -21.47
N HIS A 654 -7.95 -24.62 -20.27
CA HIS A 654 -7.40 -25.97 -20.08
C HIS A 654 -8.41 -27.08 -20.40
N ALA A 655 -9.71 -26.81 -20.26
CA ALA A 655 -10.78 -27.73 -20.67
C ALA A 655 -11.00 -27.76 -22.20
N GLY A 656 -10.34 -26.87 -22.96
CA GLY A 656 -10.48 -26.74 -24.41
C GLY A 656 -11.65 -25.86 -24.86
N ASP A 657 -12.44 -25.28 -23.95
CA ASP A 657 -13.48 -24.30 -24.28
C ASP A 657 -12.88 -22.89 -24.40
N MET A 658 -12.25 -22.66 -25.55
CA MET A 658 -11.61 -21.39 -25.85
C MET A 658 -12.61 -20.21 -25.97
N ALA A 659 -13.83 -20.47 -26.45
CA ALA A 659 -14.85 -19.44 -26.58
C ALA A 659 -15.34 -18.98 -25.20
N GLY A 660 -15.56 -19.93 -24.28
CA GLY A 660 -15.85 -19.64 -22.88
C GLY A 660 -14.72 -18.89 -22.19
N ALA A 661 -13.46 -19.29 -22.42
CA ALA A 661 -12.29 -18.63 -21.85
C ALA A 661 -12.21 -17.15 -22.24
N ILE A 662 -12.35 -16.84 -23.53
CA ILE A 662 -12.35 -15.46 -24.03
C ILE A 662 -13.50 -14.65 -23.43
N MET A 663 -14.68 -15.24 -23.30
CA MET A 663 -15.83 -14.56 -22.71
C MET A 663 -15.57 -14.15 -21.24
N GLN A 664 -15.01 -15.05 -20.43
CA GLN A 664 -14.70 -14.75 -19.03
C GLN A 664 -13.53 -13.77 -18.90
N GLN A 665 -12.50 -13.92 -19.73
CA GLN A 665 -11.38 -12.99 -19.79
C GLN A 665 -11.82 -11.59 -20.20
N HIS A 666 -12.81 -11.48 -21.08
CA HIS A 666 -13.32 -10.19 -21.53
C HIS A 666 -14.13 -9.50 -20.43
N LYS A 667 -14.87 -10.26 -19.61
CA LYS A 667 -15.52 -9.73 -18.41
C LYS A 667 -14.49 -9.23 -17.41
N GLU A 668 -13.44 -10.00 -17.14
CA GLU A 668 -12.33 -9.59 -16.26
C GLU A 668 -11.70 -8.27 -16.73
N LEU A 669 -11.37 -8.17 -18.02
CA LEU A 669 -10.83 -6.95 -18.62
C LEU A 669 -11.75 -5.73 -18.41
N ILE A 670 -13.06 -5.85 -18.70
CA ILE A 670 -14.02 -4.74 -18.50
C ILE A 670 -14.07 -4.32 -17.03
N ILE A 671 -14.05 -5.27 -16.10
CA ILE A 671 -14.09 -4.97 -14.67
C ILE A 671 -12.81 -4.24 -14.25
N ASN A 672 -11.64 -4.71 -14.67
CA ASN A 672 -10.35 -4.07 -14.36
C ASN A 672 -10.25 -2.66 -14.95
N GLU A 673 -10.68 -2.44 -16.20
CA GLU A 673 -10.70 -1.11 -16.81
C GLU A 673 -11.55 -0.10 -16.01
N ARG A 674 -12.69 -0.56 -15.48
CA ARG A 674 -13.62 0.29 -14.73
C ARG A 674 -13.22 0.52 -13.28
N CYS A 675 -12.67 -0.51 -12.63
CA CYS A 675 -12.35 -0.46 -11.21
C CYS A 675 -10.95 0.08 -10.94
N LEU A 676 -9.96 -0.32 -11.75
CA LEU A 676 -8.54 -0.02 -11.55
C LEU A 676 -8.05 1.06 -12.53
N GLY A 677 -8.65 1.12 -13.72
CA GLY A 677 -8.27 2.02 -14.79
C GLY A 677 -7.55 1.32 -15.94
N LEU A 678 -7.42 2.02 -17.07
CA LEU A 678 -6.82 1.50 -18.32
C LEU A 678 -5.32 1.21 -18.19
N ASP A 679 -4.64 1.94 -17.33
CA ASP A 679 -3.19 1.98 -17.15
C ASP A 679 -2.73 1.29 -15.86
N HIS A 680 -3.61 0.51 -15.23
CA HIS A 680 -3.25 -0.35 -14.11
C HIS A 680 -2.50 -1.60 -14.61
N PRO A 681 -1.47 -2.09 -13.88
CA PRO A 681 -0.75 -3.31 -14.22
C PRO A 681 -1.67 -4.52 -14.48
N ASP A 682 -2.62 -4.81 -13.58
CA ASP A 682 -3.58 -5.90 -13.76
C ASP A 682 -4.38 -5.78 -15.06
N THR A 683 -4.83 -4.57 -15.43
CA THR A 683 -5.52 -4.33 -16.71
C THR A 683 -4.61 -4.62 -17.91
N ALA A 684 -3.33 -4.27 -17.82
CA ALA A 684 -2.35 -4.59 -18.85
C ALA A 684 -2.13 -6.11 -18.97
N HIS A 685 -2.07 -6.84 -17.85
CA HIS A 685 -2.03 -8.30 -17.86
C HIS A 685 -3.31 -8.91 -18.44
N SER A 686 -4.49 -8.36 -18.14
CA SER A 686 -5.76 -8.82 -18.74
C SER A 686 -5.73 -8.72 -20.26
N TYR A 687 -5.14 -7.66 -20.82
CA TYR A 687 -4.89 -7.51 -22.27
C TYR A 687 -3.89 -8.54 -22.80
N GLY A 688 -2.82 -8.84 -22.06
CA GLY A 688 -1.83 -9.84 -22.41
C GLY A 688 -2.42 -11.25 -22.47
N ASN A 689 -3.18 -11.63 -21.45
CA ASN A 689 -3.89 -12.91 -21.39
C ASN A 689 -4.91 -13.05 -22.52
N MET A 690 -5.66 -11.97 -22.81
CA MET A 690 -6.58 -11.93 -23.95
C MET A 690 -5.85 -12.18 -25.28
N ALA A 691 -4.65 -11.61 -25.46
CA ALA A 691 -3.84 -11.84 -26.63
C ALA A 691 -3.40 -13.31 -26.76
N LEU A 692 -3.03 -13.97 -25.66
CA LEU A 692 -2.68 -15.39 -25.65
C LEU A 692 -3.87 -16.27 -26.06
N PHE A 693 -5.09 -15.98 -25.58
CA PHE A 693 -6.28 -16.72 -26.00
C PHE A 693 -6.61 -16.53 -27.49
N TYR A 694 -6.53 -15.31 -28.02
CA TYR A 694 -6.70 -15.08 -29.45
C TYR A 694 -5.63 -15.77 -30.30
N HIS A 695 -4.40 -15.82 -29.79
CA HIS A 695 -3.31 -16.53 -30.45
C HIS A 695 -3.59 -18.03 -30.56
N GLY A 696 -4.10 -18.66 -29.50
CA GLY A 696 -4.52 -20.06 -29.53
C GLY A 696 -5.70 -20.36 -30.47
N LEU A 697 -6.51 -19.35 -30.84
CA LEU A 697 -7.52 -19.44 -31.91
C LEU A 697 -6.95 -19.20 -33.32
N SER A 698 -5.63 -19.11 -33.45
CA SER A 698 -4.95 -18.73 -34.69
C SER A 698 -5.31 -17.32 -35.21
N GLN A 699 -5.90 -16.46 -34.35
CA GLN A 699 -6.17 -15.06 -34.66
C GLN A 699 -4.97 -14.18 -34.27
N THR A 700 -3.81 -14.51 -34.82
CA THR A 700 -2.49 -13.89 -34.49
C THR A 700 -2.47 -12.38 -34.71
N GLU A 701 -3.12 -11.84 -35.74
CA GLU A 701 -3.18 -10.39 -35.96
C GLU A 701 -3.92 -9.64 -34.85
N LEU A 702 -5.02 -10.20 -34.35
CA LEU A 702 -5.78 -9.61 -33.24
C LEU A 702 -5.00 -9.75 -31.92
N ALA A 703 -4.36 -10.90 -31.70
CA ALA A 703 -3.47 -11.13 -30.59
C ALA A 703 -2.34 -10.09 -30.54
N LEU A 704 -1.67 -9.83 -31.67
CA LEU A 704 -0.61 -8.81 -31.76
C LEU A 704 -1.10 -7.40 -31.43
N ARG A 705 -2.35 -7.04 -31.76
CA ARG A 705 -2.91 -5.73 -31.36
C ARG A 705 -3.06 -5.63 -29.85
N HIS A 706 -3.59 -6.67 -29.20
CA HIS A 706 -3.73 -6.71 -27.75
C HIS A 706 -2.36 -6.78 -27.05
N MET A 707 -1.40 -7.53 -27.59
CA MET A 707 -0.05 -7.61 -27.04
C MET A 707 0.73 -6.29 -27.21
N SER A 708 0.56 -5.60 -28.34
CA SER A 708 1.12 -4.25 -28.55
C SER A 708 0.51 -3.23 -27.57
N ARG A 709 -0.79 -3.36 -27.27
CA ARG A 709 -1.45 -2.55 -26.24
C ARG A 709 -0.88 -2.85 -24.85
N THR A 710 -0.68 -4.12 -24.53
CA THR A 710 -0.05 -4.57 -23.28
C THR A 710 1.34 -3.95 -23.12
N LEU A 711 2.19 -4.08 -24.14
CA LEU A 711 3.54 -3.50 -24.13
C LEU A 711 3.55 -1.99 -23.87
N LEU A 712 2.62 -1.25 -24.50
CA LEU A 712 2.47 0.19 -24.30
C LEU A 712 2.08 0.52 -22.85
N LEU A 713 1.11 -0.20 -22.29
CA LEU A 713 0.62 0.04 -20.94
C LEU A 713 1.67 -0.31 -19.88
N LEU A 714 2.33 -1.47 -20.00
CA LEU A 714 3.40 -1.87 -19.08
C LEU A 714 4.60 -0.89 -19.14
N SER A 715 4.96 -0.43 -20.34
CA SER A 715 6.02 0.57 -20.50
C SER A 715 5.66 1.92 -19.86
N LEU A 716 4.37 2.27 -19.82
CA LEU A 716 3.86 3.51 -19.21
C LEU A 716 3.84 3.41 -17.68
N SER A 717 3.40 2.29 -17.12
CA SER A 717 3.31 2.07 -15.67
C SER A 717 4.68 1.87 -15.03
N SER A 718 5.44 0.92 -15.60
CA SER A 718 6.61 0.30 -14.98
C SER A 718 7.93 0.75 -15.60
N GLY A 719 7.87 1.43 -16.73
CA GLY A 719 9.02 1.85 -17.51
C GLY A 719 9.53 0.76 -18.47
N PRO A 720 10.45 1.12 -19.38
CA PRO A 720 10.92 0.23 -20.44
C PRO A 720 11.84 -0.89 -19.96
N ASP A 721 12.33 -0.81 -18.72
CA ASP A 721 13.35 -1.69 -18.15
C ASP A 721 12.73 -2.62 -17.09
N HIS A 722 11.48 -3.06 -17.28
CA HIS A 722 10.81 -4.03 -16.40
C HIS A 722 10.92 -5.47 -16.96
N PRO A 723 11.11 -6.51 -16.12
CA PRO A 723 11.11 -7.92 -16.56
C PRO A 723 9.90 -8.31 -17.43
N ASP A 724 8.69 -7.95 -17.03
CA ASP A 724 7.47 -8.24 -17.80
C ASP A 724 7.42 -7.59 -19.19
N VAL A 725 8.10 -6.45 -19.37
CA VAL A 725 8.25 -5.83 -20.69
C VAL A 725 9.12 -6.73 -21.57
N ALA A 726 10.19 -7.33 -21.03
CA ALA A 726 11.01 -8.31 -21.74
C ALA A 726 10.23 -9.59 -22.06
N ALA A 727 9.44 -10.12 -21.12
CA ALA A 727 8.55 -11.26 -21.37
C ALA A 727 7.52 -10.97 -22.47
N THR A 728 6.94 -9.76 -22.47
CA THR A 728 6.01 -9.32 -23.52
C THR A 728 6.70 -9.26 -24.89
N PHE A 729 7.96 -8.84 -24.96
CA PHE A 729 8.72 -8.88 -26.21
C PHE A 729 8.91 -10.29 -26.77
N ILE A 730 9.17 -11.28 -25.90
CA ILE A 730 9.27 -12.69 -26.30
C ILE A 730 7.93 -13.16 -26.87
N ASN A 731 6.83 -12.88 -26.18
CA ASN A 731 5.48 -13.25 -26.66
C ASN A 731 5.15 -12.62 -28.02
N ILE A 732 5.47 -11.33 -28.22
CA ILE A 732 5.32 -10.67 -29.52
C ILE A 732 6.17 -11.35 -30.59
N ALA A 733 7.41 -11.73 -30.26
CA ALA A 733 8.29 -12.40 -31.19
C ALA A 733 7.75 -13.76 -31.63
N MET A 734 7.26 -14.59 -30.70
CA MET A 734 6.62 -15.87 -31.02
C MET A 734 5.42 -15.69 -31.96
N MET A 735 4.55 -14.71 -31.69
CA MET A 735 3.42 -14.40 -32.59
C MET A 735 3.87 -13.99 -34.00
N TYR A 736 5.02 -13.31 -34.13
CA TYR A 736 5.59 -12.97 -35.45
C TYR A 736 6.28 -14.16 -36.12
N GLN A 737 6.84 -15.11 -35.37
CA GLN A 737 7.37 -16.37 -35.91
C GLN A 737 6.24 -17.17 -36.58
N ASP A 738 5.09 -17.27 -35.93
CA ASP A 738 3.91 -17.98 -36.47
C ASP A 738 3.33 -17.31 -37.72
N LEU A 739 3.49 -15.98 -37.85
CA LEU A 739 3.15 -15.24 -39.08
C LEU A 739 4.22 -15.36 -40.18
N GLY A 740 5.33 -16.07 -39.95
CA GLY A 740 6.45 -16.20 -40.87
C GLY A 740 7.32 -14.94 -40.99
N LYS A 741 7.13 -13.93 -40.15
CA LYS A 741 7.88 -12.66 -40.17
C LYS A 741 9.14 -12.72 -39.30
N MET A 742 10.04 -13.64 -39.63
CA MET A 742 11.22 -13.97 -38.82
C MET A 742 12.14 -12.78 -38.53
N ASP A 743 12.37 -11.89 -39.51
CA ASP A 743 13.22 -10.70 -39.30
C ASP A 743 12.66 -9.77 -38.21
N THR A 744 11.34 -9.70 -38.08
CA THR A 744 10.69 -8.89 -37.06
C THR A 744 10.73 -9.57 -35.70
N ALA A 745 10.52 -10.89 -35.66
CA ALA A 745 10.65 -11.69 -34.45
C ALA A 745 12.06 -11.61 -33.86
N LEU A 746 13.09 -11.73 -34.71
CA LEU A 746 14.49 -11.68 -34.28
C LEU A 746 14.83 -10.33 -33.62
N ARG A 747 14.34 -9.22 -34.17
CA ARG A 747 14.53 -7.88 -33.57
C ARG A 747 13.92 -7.80 -32.16
N TYR A 748 12.72 -8.34 -31.97
CA TYR A 748 12.08 -8.35 -30.66
C TYR A 748 12.79 -9.26 -29.66
N LEU A 749 13.28 -10.43 -30.08
CA LEU A 749 14.07 -11.31 -29.23
C LEU A 749 15.42 -10.70 -28.84
N GLN A 750 16.10 -10.02 -29.76
CA GLN A 750 17.35 -9.30 -29.46
C GLN A 750 17.14 -8.16 -28.45
N GLU A 751 16.04 -7.40 -28.59
CA GLU A 751 15.70 -6.37 -27.61
C GLU A 751 15.31 -6.97 -26.25
N ALA A 752 14.60 -8.11 -26.22
CA ALA A 752 14.30 -8.83 -24.99
C ALA A 752 15.58 -9.33 -24.29
N LEU A 753 16.50 -9.93 -25.06
CA LEU A 753 17.79 -10.40 -24.54
C LEU A 753 18.60 -9.26 -23.93
N LYS A 754 18.76 -8.15 -24.66
CA LYS A 754 19.48 -6.96 -24.18
C LYS A 754 18.89 -6.41 -22.88
N LYS A 755 17.57 -6.49 -22.72
CA LYS A 755 16.88 -6.08 -21.49
C LYS A 755 17.14 -7.06 -20.35
N ASN A 756 16.98 -8.36 -20.59
CA ASN A 756 17.21 -9.38 -19.56
C ASN A 756 18.67 -9.42 -19.10
N GLU A 757 19.64 -9.32 -20.01
CA GLU A 757 21.06 -9.25 -19.65
C GLU A 757 21.38 -8.03 -18.80
N ARG A 758 20.79 -6.87 -19.10
CA ARG A 758 20.98 -5.65 -18.32
C ARG A 758 20.31 -5.73 -16.94
N LEU A 759 19.17 -6.41 -16.83
CA LEU A 759 18.35 -6.44 -15.62
C LEU A 759 18.76 -7.55 -14.65
N LEU A 760 19.00 -8.74 -15.18
CA LEU A 760 19.10 -9.99 -14.44
C LEU A 760 20.47 -10.66 -14.60
N GLY A 761 21.25 -10.21 -15.59
CA GLY A 761 22.53 -10.78 -15.93
C GLY A 761 22.45 -11.99 -16.88
N PRO A 762 23.61 -12.52 -17.30
CA PRO A 762 23.68 -13.61 -18.27
C PRO A 762 23.26 -14.97 -17.69
N GLU A 763 23.49 -15.21 -16.40
CA GLU A 763 23.27 -16.51 -15.73
C GLU A 763 21.80 -16.76 -15.33
N HIS A 764 20.92 -15.79 -15.53
CA HIS A 764 19.54 -15.88 -15.06
C HIS A 764 18.65 -16.70 -16.00
N ILE A 765 17.73 -17.49 -15.44
CA ILE A 765 16.82 -18.38 -16.19
C ILE A 765 16.06 -17.62 -17.30
N GLN A 766 15.58 -16.41 -17.03
CA GLN A 766 14.85 -15.62 -18.04
C GLN A 766 15.74 -15.21 -19.23
N THR A 767 17.04 -15.03 -18.99
CA THR A 767 18.01 -14.76 -20.06
C THR A 767 18.25 -16.02 -20.89
N ALA A 768 18.33 -17.18 -20.23
CA ALA A 768 18.41 -18.47 -20.92
C ALA A 768 17.18 -18.76 -21.79
N VAL A 769 15.97 -18.43 -21.33
CA VAL A 769 14.73 -18.53 -22.14
C VAL A 769 14.81 -17.64 -23.39
N CYS A 770 15.37 -16.43 -23.30
CA CYS A 770 15.62 -15.59 -24.48
C CYS A 770 16.60 -16.24 -25.47
N TYR A 771 17.70 -16.80 -24.98
CA TYR A 771 18.67 -17.52 -25.81
C TYR A 771 18.03 -18.71 -26.51
N HIS A 772 17.22 -19.49 -25.80
CA HIS A 772 16.47 -20.60 -26.38
C HIS A 772 15.49 -20.14 -27.47
N ALA A 773 14.72 -19.08 -27.24
CA ALA A 773 13.81 -18.52 -28.24
C ALA A 773 14.55 -17.98 -29.48
N LEU A 774 15.76 -17.42 -29.30
CA LEU A 774 16.65 -17.02 -30.41
C LEU A 774 17.16 -18.25 -31.17
N ALA A 775 17.54 -19.32 -30.47
CA ALA A 775 17.99 -20.55 -31.09
C ALA A 775 16.90 -21.18 -31.97
N ILE A 776 15.65 -21.18 -31.50
CA ILE A 776 14.47 -21.60 -32.29
C ILE A 776 14.33 -20.72 -33.53
N ALA A 777 14.38 -19.39 -33.36
CA ALA A 777 14.26 -18.44 -34.48
C ALA A 777 15.33 -18.70 -35.56
N PHE A 778 16.59 -18.88 -35.14
CA PHE A 778 17.70 -19.16 -36.05
C PHE A 778 17.58 -20.52 -36.75
N ASN A 779 17.00 -21.52 -36.07
CA ASN A 779 16.70 -22.81 -36.68
C ASN A 779 15.65 -22.66 -37.78
N CYS A 780 14.54 -21.96 -37.50
CA CYS A 780 13.50 -21.67 -38.48
C CYS A 780 14.02 -20.85 -39.69
N MET A 781 15.06 -20.03 -39.51
CA MET A 781 15.71 -19.28 -40.59
C MET A 781 16.76 -20.09 -41.38
N GLY A 782 17.07 -21.33 -40.97
CA GLY A 782 18.10 -22.17 -41.58
C GLY A 782 19.55 -21.76 -41.23
N THR A 783 19.73 -20.87 -40.25
CA THR A 783 21.04 -20.43 -39.76
C THR A 783 21.54 -21.28 -38.59
N TYR A 784 21.72 -22.58 -38.83
CA TYR A 784 22.02 -23.58 -37.79
C TYR A 784 23.27 -23.28 -36.96
N LYS A 785 24.29 -22.61 -37.54
CA LYS A 785 25.50 -22.23 -36.79
C LYS A 785 25.22 -21.23 -35.68
N LEU A 786 24.32 -20.27 -35.92
CA LEU A 786 23.92 -19.28 -34.92
C LEU A 786 22.96 -19.89 -33.89
N SER A 787 22.10 -20.82 -34.33
CA SER A 787 21.22 -21.59 -33.45
C SER A 787 21.97 -22.44 -32.44
N LEU A 788 23.12 -23.02 -32.80
CA LEU A 788 23.98 -23.78 -31.89
C LEU A 788 24.80 -22.89 -30.94
N GLN A 789 25.01 -21.63 -31.32
CA GLN A 789 25.79 -20.67 -30.53
C GLN A 789 24.94 -19.94 -29.48
N ALA A 790 23.69 -19.67 -29.82
CA ALA A 790 22.66 -19.22 -28.88
C ALA A 790 22.26 -20.38 -27.97
#